data_AF-A0A401XLN1-F1
#
_entry.id   AF-A0A401XLN1-F1
#
_cell.length_a   1.000
_cell.length_b   1.000
_cell.length_c   1.000
_cell.angle_alpha   90.00
_cell.angle_beta   90.00
_cell.angle_gamma   90.00
#
_symmetry.space_group_name_H-M   'P 1'
#
loop_
_entity.id
_entity.type
_entity.pdbx_description
1 polymer ?
#
loop_
_entity_poly.entity_id
_entity_poly.type
_entity_poly.pdbx_seq_one_letter_code
_entity_poly.pdbx_strand_id
1 'polypeptide(L)'
;MKKFCPLKASKNLLIIALFLLSACVRKEVEQISPFQFITPDASAIVLSHNPQNLIADVQKNAFFKNLKGSKWLEEIKKDLEFFRLLAGDSTFNVLSQNSLTSALVLSGAKKYGWLFLLKNPSGNFQPVKDTTVFELNSYMYEGTRILKVRDATSRQFFFSQVKNNLLFSREKALIEEAIRTYSGKHSLHYQQSFVEALKKINKKEPLNLLINVKEFASVLDVLMPADSPKWMGKMGVWASFDALISENTLQIDGLVQVPDSMGLYFSVLSQNYTAEKKLQHLPIPAHAEAFVYYNLENFSTFYRKYVEYLEQNAKLQKHQKLLDSEFKNIDIKKLQEWLKGDFGLYYLPEENGSSKVFFCRTNNAQEFFNALNIDFSKNPVFSYRGQDIFQWPSFKIFDLLFSNVSQFSSNVFYTIFGEYLLFSDSESALISSINSWEESLFLTRTKEFEKIHSRAGQIGHFIAYSRRGFLQKNLQKNIGKKYEIVKEILERSAVFNQAIVQISPINQNAYISALLTSESTDDQPIRQLWTLKNADPINGPYKAINHLDGSYEIVYQDSKNVLHVLSATGSRLWQKQLDAPVVQVSQWDMFKNGRLQHVVVTQRSVYVIDRNGNDVPPWPKKFGGTITSAALMDYDRNRNYRLLIGEGTTLHNLDVKGNAVKGWQLQRLPAPLAYTPEHYQSRGLDYLVFQCIDGSIYITDRTGTSRLKGLYPFKTTSKVRLVFPGESKLWYLTYIKPNGKLVSAFQNGKVDSVGLLNAVEYGMVEYDGIYLGYAGGNRVMVKDGDVIFDKKMPFMLSSAPKKMVVEKEPFYLLTSERDEKIAIIRKDGNLLSGFPVYGIGDPLVLNSGRSDQILLVCRTAQGHLMAYAFDKKLLSSR
;
A
#
# COMPACT_ATOMS: atom_id res chain seq x y z
N MET A 1 -15.01 40.01 77.60
CA MET A 1 -14.31 41.30 77.79
C MET A 1 -13.83 41.83 76.43
N LYS A 2 -14.10 43.12 76.18
CA LYS A 2 -13.52 44.06 75.18
C LYS A 2 -13.67 43.67 73.68
N LYS A 3 -14.72 44.13 73.00
CA LYS A 3 -14.98 45.48 72.41
C LYS A 3 -14.08 45.79 71.21
N PHE A 4 -14.67 45.89 70.01
CA PHE A 4 -14.87 47.17 69.31
C PHE A 4 -15.96 47.06 68.21
N CYS A 5 -17.01 47.86 68.38
CA CYS A 5 -17.86 48.46 67.35
C CYS A 5 -17.52 49.98 67.40
N PRO A 6 -17.94 50.89 66.50
CA PRO A 6 -18.76 50.76 65.28
C PRO A 6 -18.24 51.62 64.10
N LEU A 7 -18.88 51.56 62.92
CA LEU A 7 -19.15 52.79 62.15
C LEU A 7 -20.29 52.60 61.16
N LYS A 8 -21.28 53.49 61.31
CA LYS A 8 -22.52 53.62 60.55
C LYS A 8 -22.23 54.03 59.09
N ALA A 9 -22.76 53.28 58.15
CA ALA A 9 -23.08 53.74 56.79
C ALA A 9 -24.34 53.02 56.27
N SER A 10 -25.44 53.03 57.03
CA SER A 10 -26.63 52.20 56.79
C SER A 10 -27.89 53.00 56.42
N LYS A 11 -27.80 53.91 55.43
CA LYS A 11 -28.99 54.40 54.71
C LYS A 11 -28.84 54.39 53.18
N ASN A 12 -27.62 54.51 52.63
CA ASN A 12 -27.41 54.43 51.18
C ASN A 12 -27.21 52.99 50.67
N LEU A 13 -26.79 52.05 51.52
CA LEU A 13 -26.65 50.63 51.13
C LEU A 13 -27.99 49.91 50.95
N LEU A 14 -29.05 50.33 51.66
CA LEU A 14 -30.36 49.67 51.57
C LEU A 14 -31.08 50.00 50.25
N ILE A 15 -30.88 51.21 49.71
CA ILE A 15 -31.45 51.65 48.43
C ILE A 15 -30.68 51.04 47.26
N ILE A 16 -29.35 50.89 47.37
CA ILE A 16 -28.52 50.19 46.38
C ILE A 16 -28.80 48.67 46.40
N ALA A 17 -29.06 48.08 47.57
CA ALA A 17 -29.48 46.67 47.68
C ALA A 17 -30.89 46.44 47.11
N LEU A 18 -31.84 47.38 47.26
CA LEU A 18 -33.17 47.29 46.64
C LEU A 18 -33.17 47.56 45.13
N PHE A 19 -32.25 48.39 44.61
CA PHE A 19 -32.03 48.54 43.17
C PHE A 19 -31.29 47.35 42.54
N LEU A 20 -30.37 46.70 43.26
CA LEU A 20 -29.70 45.47 42.82
C LEU A 20 -30.60 44.23 42.89
N LEU A 21 -31.65 44.25 43.73
CA LEU A 21 -32.67 43.19 43.77
C LEU A 21 -33.80 43.37 42.75
N SER A 22 -33.88 44.51 42.05
CA SER A 22 -34.89 44.77 41.01
C SER A 22 -34.34 44.87 39.58
N ALA A 23 -33.02 44.75 39.38
CA ALA A 23 -32.40 44.65 38.07
C ALA A 23 -31.88 43.21 37.81
N CYS A 24 -32.44 42.57 36.79
CA CYS A 24 -32.24 41.16 36.38
C CYS A 24 -32.75 40.08 37.35
N VAL A 25 -34.08 40.04 37.57
CA VAL A 25 -34.77 38.75 37.41
C VAL A 25 -34.54 38.32 35.96
N ARG A 26 -33.44 37.60 35.68
CA ARG A 26 -33.42 36.69 34.54
C ARG A 26 -34.58 35.76 34.81
N LYS A 27 -35.69 35.88 34.06
CA LYS A 27 -36.67 34.79 33.98
C LYS A 27 -35.84 33.55 33.71
N GLU A 28 -35.79 32.63 34.67
CA GLU A 28 -35.34 31.27 34.39
C GLU A 28 -36.32 30.74 33.35
N VAL A 29 -35.95 30.91 32.08
CA VAL A 29 -36.63 30.23 30.99
C VAL A 29 -36.42 28.77 31.28
N GLU A 30 -37.50 28.08 31.64
CA GLU A 30 -37.56 26.63 31.76
C GLU A 30 -36.73 26.01 30.62
N GLN A 31 -35.59 25.41 30.97
CA GLN A 31 -34.63 24.95 29.97
C GLN A 31 -35.14 23.65 29.36
N ILE A 32 -35.80 23.78 28.22
CA ILE A 32 -36.28 22.64 27.44
C ILE A 32 -35.09 22.00 26.75
N SER A 33 -35.00 20.68 26.87
CA SER A 33 -33.98 19.89 26.20
C SER A 33 -34.25 19.85 24.69
N PRO A 34 -33.24 20.02 23.81
CA PRO A 34 -33.45 19.91 22.36
C PRO A 34 -33.98 18.53 21.96
N PHE A 35 -33.68 17.49 22.74
CA PHE A 35 -34.17 16.13 22.50
C PHE A 35 -35.68 15.96 22.71
N GLN A 36 -36.37 16.94 23.30
CA GLN A 36 -37.84 16.92 23.44
C GLN A 36 -38.58 17.25 22.13
N PHE A 37 -37.86 17.77 21.14
CA PHE A 37 -38.40 18.10 19.82
C PHE A 37 -38.05 17.08 18.74
N ILE A 38 -37.32 16.02 19.10
CA ILE A 38 -36.80 15.03 18.15
C ILE A 38 -37.58 13.73 18.34
N THR A 39 -38.02 13.14 17.24
CA THR A 39 -38.79 11.89 17.25
C THR A 39 -37.89 10.68 17.62
N PRO A 40 -38.42 9.63 18.25
CA PRO A 40 -37.63 8.45 18.64
C PRO A 40 -37.01 7.65 17.48
N ASP A 41 -37.52 7.82 16.26
CA ASP A 41 -37.04 7.18 15.03
C ASP A 41 -35.94 7.99 14.30
N ALA A 42 -35.44 9.07 14.92
CA ALA A 42 -34.30 9.81 14.41
C ALA A 42 -33.12 8.88 14.15
N SER A 43 -32.58 8.92 12.93
CA SER A 43 -31.56 7.98 12.46
C SER A 43 -30.16 8.34 12.96
N ALA A 44 -29.87 9.65 13.08
CA ALA A 44 -28.60 10.15 13.59
C ALA A 44 -28.80 11.50 14.29
N ILE A 45 -28.01 11.73 15.33
CA ILE A 45 -27.95 12.98 16.09
C ILE A 45 -26.50 13.46 16.09
N VAL A 46 -26.27 14.69 15.62
CA VAL A 46 -24.97 15.35 15.63
C VAL A 46 -25.01 16.48 16.64
N LEU A 47 -24.10 16.44 17.61
CA LEU A 47 -23.97 17.43 18.67
C LEU A 47 -22.67 18.19 18.48
N SER A 48 -22.76 19.50 18.42
CA SER A 48 -21.59 20.37 18.59
C SER A 48 -21.84 21.30 19.76
N HIS A 49 -20.98 21.20 20.77
CA HIS A 49 -21.05 22.06 21.95
C HIS A 49 -20.57 23.49 21.66
N ASN A 50 -19.70 23.65 20.66
CA ASN A 50 -19.25 24.94 20.13
C ASN A 50 -18.99 24.80 18.61
N PRO A 51 -20.00 25.11 17.77
CA PRO A 51 -19.89 25.06 16.32
C PRO A 51 -18.73 25.89 15.75
N GLN A 52 -18.38 27.03 16.36
CA GLN A 52 -17.26 27.86 15.89
C GLN A 52 -15.92 27.13 16.02
N ASN A 53 -15.67 26.46 17.15
CA ASN A 53 -14.45 25.69 17.36
C ASN A 53 -14.36 24.51 16.37
N LEU A 54 -15.47 23.80 16.18
CA LEU A 54 -15.54 22.69 15.23
C LEU A 54 -15.18 23.15 13.80
N ILE A 55 -15.71 24.30 13.36
CA ILE A 55 -15.37 24.88 12.05
C ILE A 55 -13.87 25.19 11.96
N ALA A 56 -13.26 25.74 13.02
CA ALA A 56 -11.83 26.03 13.05
C ALA A 56 -10.97 24.76 12.97
N ASP A 57 -11.35 23.69 13.67
CA ASP A 57 -10.63 22.41 13.65
C ASP A 57 -10.73 21.74 12.27
N VAL A 58 -11.92 21.73 11.68
CA VAL A 58 -12.17 21.26 10.30
C VAL A 58 -11.34 22.06 9.30
N GLN A 59 -11.22 23.38 9.44
CA GLN A 59 -10.41 24.22 8.54
C GLN A 59 -8.91 23.97 8.66
N LYS A 60 -8.40 23.55 9.83
CA LYS A 60 -6.98 23.27 10.06
C LYS A 60 -6.57 21.88 9.58
N ASN A 61 -7.48 20.91 9.68
CA ASN A 61 -7.24 19.51 9.34
C ASN A 61 -6.88 19.28 7.86
N ALA A 62 -5.86 18.47 7.62
CA ALA A 62 -5.30 18.20 6.29
C ALA A 62 -6.29 17.50 5.36
N PHE A 63 -7.17 16.64 5.88
CA PHE A 63 -8.18 15.95 5.05
C PHE A 63 -9.25 16.93 4.55
N PHE A 64 -9.86 17.71 5.45
CA PHE A 64 -10.93 18.63 5.08
C PHE A 64 -10.46 19.79 4.18
N LYS A 65 -9.20 20.24 4.31
CA LYS A 65 -8.60 21.21 3.39
C LYS A 65 -8.66 20.78 1.92
N ASN A 66 -8.45 19.50 1.63
CA ASN A 66 -8.46 18.98 0.26
C ASN A 66 -9.87 18.74 -0.28
N LEU A 67 -10.86 18.62 0.60
CA LEU A 67 -12.27 18.60 0.21
C LEU A 67 -12.80 19.99 -0.18
N LYS A 68 -12.02 21.07 -0.02
CA LYS A 68 -12.43 22.41 -0.42
C LYS A 68 -12.85 22.45 -1.91
N GLY A 69 -14.01 23.04 -2.17
CA GLY A 69 -14.63 23.05 -3.50
C GLY A 69 -15.46 21.81 -3.81
N SER A 70 -15.66 20.88 -2.86
CA SER A 70 -16.64 19.82 -3.05
C SER A 70 -18.07 20.38 -3.08
N LYS A 71 -18.92 19.85 -3.96
CA LYS A 71 -20.29 20.37 -4.14
C LYS A 71 -21.06 20.42 -2.82
N TRP A 72 -20.96 19.36 -2.02
CA TRP A 72 -21.67 19.24 -0.76
C TRP A 72 -21.15 20.22 0.32
N LEU A 73 -19.84 20.48 0.40
CA LEU A 73 -19.28 21.47 1.33
C LEU A 73 -19.67 22.89 0.92
N GLU A 74 -19.69 23.18 -0.39
CA GLU A 74 -20.15 24.48 -0.88
C GLU A 74 -21.63 24.70 -0.57
N GLU A 75 -22.47 23.66 -0.63
CA GLU A 75 -23.88 23.76 -0.21
C GLU A 75 -24.05 24.07 1.29
N ILE A 76 -23.23 23.45 2.16
CA ILE A 76 -23.22 23.73 3.59
C ILE A 76 -22.74 25.17 3.86
N LYS A 77 -21.69 25.64 3.17
CA LYS A 77 -21.22 27.02 3.31
C LYS A 77 -22.30 28.02 2.93
N LYS A 78 -23.02 27.78 1.82
CA LYS A 78 -24.14 28.63 1.41
C LYS A 78 -25.28 28.61 2.44
N ASP A 79 -25.54 27.49 3.12
CA ASP A 79 -26.53 27.43 4.21
C ASP A 79 -26.10 28.22 5.45
N LEU A 80 -24.82 28.15 5.80
CA LEU A 80 -24.25 28.94 6.90
C LEU A 80 -24.28 30.43 6.58
N GLU A 81 -23.94 30.82 5.35
CA GLU A 81 -24.04 32.21 4.89
C GLU A 81 -25.49 32.70 4.86
N PHE A 82 -26.42 31.88 4.37
CA PHE A 82 -27.86 32.19 4.43
C PHE A 82 -28.29 32.48 5.87
N PHE A 83 -27.89 31.64 6.82
CA PHE A 83 -28.24 31.84 8.23
C PHE A 83 -27.53 33.05 8.86
N ARG A 84 -26.26 33.31 8.50
CA ARG A 84 -25.51 34.50 8.94
C ARG A 84 -26.18 35.79 8.48
N LEU A 85 -26.55 35.87 7.20
CA LEU A 85 -27.25 37.02 6.64
C LEU A 85 -28.64 37.21 7.27
N LEU A 86 -29.37 36.13 7.48
CA LEU A 86 -30.71 36.18 8.10
C LEU A 86 -30.65 36.63 9.57
N ALA A 87 -29.68 36.13 10.34
CA ALA A 87 -29.54 36.48 11.75
C ALA A 87 -28.85 37.84 11.97
N GLY A 88 -27.98 38.25 11.04
CA GLY A 88 -27.03 39.35 11.23
C GLY A 88 -25.78 38.89 12.00
N ASP A 89 -24.64 39.53 11.75
CA ASP A 89 -23.33 39.06 12.24
C ASP A 89 -23.25 38.95 13.77
N SER A 90 -23.79 39.93 14.50
CA SER A 90 -23.78 39.93 15.96
C SER A 90 -24.59 38.76 16.55
N THR A 91 -25.82 38.58 16.08
CA THR A 91 -26.71 37.50 16.53
C THR A 91 -26.18 36.14 16.08
N PHE A 92 -25.68 36.01 14.85
CA PHE A 92 -25.06 34.78 14.36
C PHE A 92 -23.86 34.38 15.22
N ASN A 93 -22.99 35.33 15.58
CA ASN A 93 -21.83 35.06 16.43
C ASN A 93 -22.24 34.58 17.83
N VAL A 94 -23.26 35.20 18.45
CA VAL A 94 -23.79 34.76 19.75
C VAL A 94 -24.42 33.37 19.64
N LEU A 95 -25.23 33.14 18.60
CA LEU A 95 -25.92 31.87 18.40
C LEU A 95 -24.95 30.73 18.11
N SER A 96 -23.91 30.95 17.31
CA SER A 96 -22.91 29.93 16.94
C SER A 96 -21.92 29.57 18.05
N GLN A 97 -21.88 30.33 19.15
CA GLN A 97 -21.18 29.94 20.39
C GLN A 97 -21.99 28.99 21.27
N ASN A 98 -23.29 28.83 21.00
CA ASN A 98 -24.16 27.93 21.74
C ASN A 98 -24.21 26.55 21.09
N SER A 99 -24.63 25.55 21.87
CA SER A 99 -24.73 24.17 21.40
C SER A 99 -25.73 24.04 20.24
N LEU A 100 -25.32 23.35 19.19
CA LEU A 100 -26.15 22.93 18.07
C LEU A 100 -26.42 21.43 18.16
N THR A 101 -27.71 21.07 18.13
CA THR A 101 -28.16 19.68 17.95
C THR A 101 -28.75 19.54 16.56
N SER A 102 -28.26 18.60 15.77
CA SER A 102 -28.79 18.30 14.43
C SER A 102 -29.30 16.88 14.41
N ALA A 103 -30.52 16.66 13.92
CA ALA A 103 -31.14 15.35 13.83
C ALA A 103 -31.47 15.01 12.37
N LEU A 104 -31.07 13.83 11.92
CA LEU A 104 -31.48 13.26 10.65
C LEU A 104 -32.76 12.44 10.87
N VAL A 105 -33.85 12.89 10.25
CA VAL A 105 -35.19 12.32 10.49
C VAL A 105 -35.85 12.01 9.15
N LEU A 106 -36.71 10.99 9.12
CA LEU A 106 -37.54 10.67 7.96
C LEU A 106 -38.57 11.78 7.76
N SER A 107 -38.54 12.46 6.62
CA SER A 107 -39.43 13.59 6.29
C SER A 107 -40.51 13.26 5.26
N GLY A 108 -40.51 12.03 4.74
CA GLY A 108 -41.47 11.50 3.77
C GLY A 108 -41.12 10.08 3.34
N ALA A 109 -41.85 9.50 2.39
CA ALA A 109 -41.59 8.14 1.90
C ALA A 109 -40.16 8.04 1.31
N LYS A 110 -39.26 7.39 2.05
CA LYS A 110 -37.83 7.24 1.70
C LYS A 110 -37.08 8.57 1.50
N LYS A 111 -37.53 9.63 2.16
CA LYS A 111 -36.85 10.93 2.14
C LYS A 111 -36.41 11.28 3.56
N TYR A 112 -35.14 11.66 3.70
CA TYR A 112 -34.57 12.10 4.97
C TYR A 112 -34.20 13.57 4.90
N GLY A 113 -34.43 14.30 5.98
CA GLY A 113 -34.07 15.70 6.12
C GLY A 113 -33.46 16.00 7.48
N TRP A 114 -32.76 17.13 7.55
CA TRP A 114 -32.13 17.59 8.78
C TRP A 114 -33.03 18.58 9.53
N LEU A 115 -33.23 18.31 10.82
CA LEU A 115 -33.78 19.24 11.81
C LEU A 115 -32.63 19.76 12.65
N PHE A 116 -32.49 21.08 12.73
CA PHE A 116 -31.46 21.74 13.53
C PHE A 116 -32.11 22.45 14.72
N LEU A 117 -31.49 22.32 15.90
CA LEU A 117 -31.90 22.94 17.14
C LEU A 117 -30.71 23.67 17.76
N LEU A 118 -30.76 24.99 17.69
CA LEU A 118 -29.74 25.86 18.24
C LEU A 118 -30.21 26.42 19.57
N LYS A 119 -29.39 26.26 20.63
CA LYS A 119 -29.74 26.83 21.93
C LYS A 119 -29.68 28.36 21.82
N ASN A 120 -30.82 29.01 22.03
CA ASN A 120 -30.96 30.46 22.05
C ASN A 120 -31.49 30.91 23.43
N PRO A 121 -30.61 31.21 24.40
CA PRO A 121 -31.01 31.57 25.76
C PRO A 121 -31.86 32.85 25.85
N SER A 122 -31.78 33.73 24.85
CA SER A 122 -32.58 34.96 24.81
C SER A 122 -34.08 34.70 24.64
N GLY A 123 -34.43 33.51 24.11
CA GLY A 123 -35.81 33.09 23.86
C GLY A 123 -36.53 33.87 22.76
N ASN A 124 -35.84 34.75 22.03
CA ASN A 124 -36.41 35.54 20.95
C ASN A 124 -35.43 35.55 19.76
N PHE A 125 -35.86 35.01 18.62
CA PHE A 125 -35.13 35.12 17.36
C PHE A 125 -35.88 36.07 16.43
N GLN A 126 -35.23 37.14 16.01
CA GLN A 126 -35.76 38.10 15.05
C GLN A 126 -34.85 38.14 13.83
N PRO A 127 -35.34 37.79 12.64
CA PRO A 127 -34.54 37.88 11.42
C PRO A 127 -34.30 39.36 11.06
N VAL A 128 -33.17 39.62 10.38
CA VAL A 128 -32.92 40.90 9.72
C VAL A 128 -34.02 41.13 8.68
N LYS A 129 -34.73 42.26 8.78
CA LYS A 129 -35.85 42.62 7.89
C LYS A 129 -35.36 43.27 6.59
N ASP A 130 -34.34 42.70 5.96
CA ASP A 130 -33.92 43.15 4.63
C ASP A 130 -34.74 42.45 3.55
N THR A 131 -35.84 43.11 3.16
CA THR A 131 -36.76 42.60 2.13
C THR A 131 -36.17 42.59 0.71
N THR A 132 -34.99 43.19 0.50
CA THR A 132 -34.27 43.08 -0.78
C THR A 132 -33.54 41.74 -0.91
N VAL A 133 -33.28 41.06 0.21
CA VAL A 133 -32.54 39.80 0.28
C VAL A 133 -33.44 38.60 0.58
N PHE A 134 -34.46 38.78 1.44
CA PHE A 134 -35.32 37.70 1.90
C PHE A 134 -36.83 37.97 1.74
N GLU A 135 -37.56 36.97 1.23
CA GLU A 135 -39.01 36.86 1.33
C GLU A 135 -39.38 36.19 2.67
N LEU A 136 -40.02 36.94 3.57
CA LEU A 136 -40.39 36.51 4.92
C LEU A 136 -41.91 36.33 5.03
N ASN A 137 -42.35 35.10 5.25
CA ASN A 137 -43.75 34.76 5.54
C ASN A 137 -43.83 34.05 6.88
N SER A 138 -44.93 34.20 7.64
CA SER A 138 -45.12 33.42 8.86
C SER A 138 -46.55 32.92 9.03
N TYR A 139 -46.70 31.76 9.65
CA TYR A 139 -47.99 31.14 9.95
C TYR A 139 -47.95 30.47 11.33
N MET A 140 -49.12 30.10 11.85
CA MET A 140 -49.26 29.42 13.13
C MET A 140 -49.48 27.92 12.92
N TYR A 141 -48.86 27.09 13.76
CA TYR A 141 -49.03 25.64 13.80
C TYR A 141 -49.02 25.19 15.27
N GLU A 142 -50.08 24.51 15.74
CA GLU A 142 -50.26 24.14 17.16
C GLU A 142 -49.97 25.30 18.14
N GLY A 143 -50.45 26.51 17.83
CA GLY A 143 -50.22 27.69 18.66
C GLY A 143 -48.78 28.23 18.65
N THR A 144 -47.89 27.64 17.85
CA THR A 144 -46.49 28.06 17.69
C THR A 144 -46.29 28.76 16.34
N ARG A 145 -45.54 29.88 16.33
CA ARG A 145 -45.24 30.60 15.09
C ARG A 145 -44.12 29.91 14.32
N ILE A 146 -44.34 29.68 13.03
CA ILE A 146 -43.32 29.23 12.07
C ILE A 146 -43.05 30.35 11.08
N LEU A 147 -41.78 30.72 10.94
CA LEU A 147 -41.28 31.68 9.96
C LEU A 147 -40.73 30.92 8.76
N LYS A 148 -41.29 31.15 7.57
CA LYS A 148 -40.78 30.70 6.28
C LYS A 148 -39.93 31.82 5.70
N VAL A 149 -38.66 31.51 5.41
CA VAL A 149 -37.69 32.41 4.83
C VAL A 149 -37.23 31.86 3.50
N ARG A 150 -37.25 32.68 2.45
CA ARG A 150 -36.71 32.34 1.14
C ARG A 150 -35.80 33.45 0.65
N ASP A 151 -34.64 33.11 0.07
CA ASP A 151 -33.75 34.09 -0.57
C ASP A 151 -34.03 34.26 -2.07
N ALA A 152 -33.32 35.21 -2.70
CA ALA A 152 -33.39 35.45 -4.14
C ALA A 152 -32.98 34.24 -5.02
N THR A 153 -32.25 33.27 -4.46
CA THR A 153 -31.85 32.03 -5.16
C THR A 153 -32.88 30.91 -5.02
N SER A 154 -34.05 31.20 -4.45
CA SER A 154 -35.10 30.23 -4.11
C SER A 154 -34.69 29.20 -3.04
N ARG A 155 -33.57 29.42 -2.32
CA ARG A 155 -33.22 28.62 -1.14
C ARG A 155 -34.20 28.98 -0.02
N GLN A 156 -34.71 27.95 0.66
CA GLN A 156 -35.82 28.11 1.61
C GLN A 156 -35.55 27.37 2.92
N PHE A 157 -35.86 28.05 4.02
CA PHE A 157 -35.81 27.51 5.37
C PHE A 157 -37.08 27.85 6.16
N PHE A 158 -37.39 27.02 7.13
CA PHE A 158 -38.44 27.22 8.12
C PHE A 158 -37.79 27.32 9.49
N PHE A 159 -38.18 28.34 10.27
CA PHE A 159 -37.67 28.62 11.60
C PHE A 159 -38.81 28.67 12.61
N SER A 160 -38.57 28.20 13.83
CA SER A 160 -39.48 28.40 14.94
C SER A 160 -38.71 28.53 16.26
N GLN A 161 -39.08 29.51 17.07
CA GLN A 161 -38.50 29.72 18.40
C GLN A 161 -39.47 29.15 19.44
N VAL A 162 -39.03 28.14 20.20
CA VAL A 162 -39.80 27.57 21.31
C VAL A 162 -38.95 27.62 22.58
N LYS A 163 -39.35 28.45 23.54
CA LYS A 163 -38.58 28.76 24.77
C LYS A 163 -37.12 29.07 24.42
N ASN A 164 -36.16 28.27 24.87
CA ASN A 164 -34.72 28.46 24.69
C ASN A 164 -34.14 27.74 23.46
N ASN A 165 -34.96 27.19 22.55
CA ASN A 165 -34.51 26.48 21.35
C ASN A 165 -35.00 27.18 20.09
N LEU A 166 -34.07 27.49 19.17
CA LEU A 166 -34.36 27.91 17.81
C LEU A 166 -34.28 26.69 16.90
N LEU A 167 -35.42 26.26 16.39
CA LEU A 167 -35.56 25.15 15.46
C LEU A 167 -35.45 25.68 14.03
N PHE A 168 -34.74 24.98 13.16
CA PHE A 168 -34.74 25.28 11.74
C PHE A 168 -34.51 24.06 10.84
N SER A 169 -35.09 24.10 9.64
CA SER A 169 -34.96 23.05 8.62
C SER A 169 -35.30 23.61 7.24
N ARG A 170 -34.81 22.97 6.17
CA ARG A 170 -35.30 23.22 4.80
C ARG A 170 -36.70 22.63 4.57
N GLU A 171 -37.16 21.74 5.44
CA GLU A 171 -38.40 20.99 5.25
C GLU A 171 -39.48 21.44 6.24
N LYS A 172 -40.62 21.89 5.71
CA LYS A 172 -41.79 22.31 6.47
C LYS A 172 -42.24 21.23 7.46
N ALA A 173 -42.36 19.99 6.96
CA ALA A 173 -42.86 18.85 7.71
C ALA A 173 -42.01 18.55 8.95
N LEU A 174 -40.69 18.75 8.90
CA LEU A 174 -39.82 18.47 10.05
C LEU A 174 -40.00 19.48 11.18
N ILE A 175 -40.29 20.76 10.88
CA ILE A 175 -40.58 21.77 11.90
C ILE A 175 -41.94 21.50 12.55
N GLU A 176 -42.95 21.17 11.74
CA GLU A 176 -44.28 20.83 12.23
C GLU A 176 -44.26 19.55 13.08
N GLU A 177 -43.49 18.55 12.68
CA GLU A 177 -43.26 17.32 13.45
C GLU A 177 -42.57 17.61 14.78
N ALA A 178 -41.55 18.46 14.78
CA ALA A 178 -40.80 18.79 15.98
C ALA A 178 -41.68 19.47 17.05
N ILE A 179 -42.55 20.39 16.61
CA ILE A 179 -43.53 21.05 17.48
C ILE A 179 -44.53 20.02 18.03
N ARG A 180 -45.07 19.16 17.17
CA ARG A 180 -46.02 18.11 17.58
C ARG A 180 -45.40 17.11 18.57
N THR A 181 -44.15 16.73 18.33
CA THR A 181 -43.37 15.81 19.18
C THR A 181 -43.20 16.38 20.60
N TYR A 182 -42.89 17.68 20.68
CA TYR A 182 -42.80 18.40 21.94
C TYR A 182 -44.15 18.48 22.66
N SER A 183 -45.23 18.86 21.95
CA SER A 183 -46.59 18.91 22.49
C SER A 183 -47.07 17.55 23.01
N GLY A 184 -46.81 16.48 22.27
CA GLY A 184 -47.30 15.12 22.54
C GLY A 184 -46.49 14.32 23.55
N LYS A 185 -45.36 14.84 24.04
CA LYS A 185 -44.44 14.15 24.98
C LYS A 185 -43.97 12.76 24.51
N HIS A 186 -43.89 12.53 23.20
CA HIS A 186 -43.40 11.29 22.59
C HIS A 186 -42.06 11.55 21.85
N SER A 187 -41.07 12.02 22.60
CA SER A 187 -39.78 12.45 22.06
C SER A 187 -38.62 11.52 22.46
N LEU A 188 -37.51 11.63 21.73
CA LEU A 188 -36.23 10.97 22.00
C LEU A 188 -35.76 11.16 23.47
N HIS A 189 -36.08 12.30 24.09
CA HIS A 189 -35.78 12.58 25.50
C HIS A 189 -36.31 11.53 26.49
N TYR A 190 -37.41 10.84 26.15
CA TYR A 190 -38.03 9.82 27.00
C TYR A 190 -37.61 8.39 26.63
N GLN A 191 -36.82 8.20 25.57
CA GLN A 191 -36.34 6.88 25.16
C GLN A 191 -35.11 6.49 25.99
N GLN A 192 -35.29 5.51 26.88
CA GLN A 192 -34.25 5.08 27.83
C GLN A 192 -32.92 4.69 27.14
N SER A 193 -32.98 3.93 26.03
CA SER A 193 -31.78 3.52 25.29
C SER A 193 -30.99 4.73 24.76
N PHE A 194 -31.68 5.76 24.27
CA PHE A 194 -31.04 7.00 23.84
C PHE A 194 -30.45 7.78 25.01
N VAL A 195 -31.16 7.90 26.13
CA VAL A 195 -30.66 8.60 27.32
C VAL A 195 -29.38 7.94 27.85
N GLU A 196 -29.31 6.61 27.84
CA GLU A 196 -28.11 5.86 28.18
C GLU A 196 -26.97 6.05 27.18
N ALA A 197 -27.27 6.15 25.89
CA ALA A 197 -26.29 6.47 24.85
C ALA A 197 -25.75 7.90 25.03
N LEU A 198 -26.62 8.86 25.32
CA LEU A 198 -26.28 10.27 25.56
C LEU A 198 -25.40 10.46 26.79
N LYS A 199 -25.52 9.61 27.82
CA LYS A 199 -24.64 9.66 29.00
C LYS A 199 -23.19 9.25 28.71
N LYS A 200 -22.94 8.56 27.58
CA LYS A 200 -21.63 8.00 27.23
C LYS A 200 -20.75 8.95 26.42
N ILE A 201 -21.30 10.03 25.87
CA ILE A 201 -20.51 10.98 25.06
C ILE A 201 -19.59 11.83 25.94
N ASN A 202 -18.39 12.13 25.44
CA ASN A 202 -17.52 13.12 26.05
C ASN A 202 -17.89 14.53 25.54
N LYS A 203 -18.58 15.30 26.38
CA LYS A 203 -19.01 16.68 26.06
C LYS A 203 -17.87 17.69 25.88
N LYS A 204 -16.62 17.30 26.15
CA LYS A 204 -15.44 18.14 25.89
C LYS A 204 -15.01 18.09 24.43
N GLU A 205 -15.36 17.02 23.71
CA GLU A 205 -15.01 16.88 22.30
C GLU A 205 -15.86 17.83 21.42
N PRO A 206 -15.30 18.35 20.32
CA PRO A 206 -15.95 19.37 19.50
C PRO A 206 -17.18 18.84 18.76
N LEU A 207 -17.25 17.52 18.56
CA LEU A 207 -18.30 16.84 17.82
C LEU A 207 -18.61 15.49 18.45
N ASN A 208 -19.87 15.27 18.83
CA ASN A 208 -20.39 13.96 19.21
C ASN A 208 -21.45 13.51 18.19
N LEU A 209 -21.48 12.22 17.90
CA LEU A 209 -22.40 11.59 16.98
C LEU A 209 -23.11 10.44 17.68
N LEU A 210 -24.44 10.50 17.75
CA LEU A 210 -25.26 9.38 18.19
C LEU A 210 -26.00 8.79 16.99
N ILE A 211 -25.86 7.49 16.77
CA ILE A 211 -26.48 6.79 15.64
C ILE A 211 -27.48 5.77 16.17
N ASN A 212 -28.72 5.86 15.72
CA ASN A 212 -29.68 4.78 15.86
C ASN A 212 -29.35 3.74 14.80
N VAL A 213 -28.67 2.67 15.19
CA VAL A 213 -28.00 1.75 14.27
C VAL A 213 -28.99 1.10 13.28
N LYS A 214 -30.20 0.78 13.75
CA LYS A 214 -31.26 0.20 12.93
C LYS A 214 -31.82 1.23 11.94
N GLU A 215 -32.18 2.42 12.42
CA GLU A 215 -32.79 3.45 11.57
C GLU A 215 -31.77 4.03 10.57
N PHE A 216 -30.51 4.14 10.95
CA PHE A 216 -29.43 4.54 10.05
C PHE A 216 -29.16 3.49 8.96
N ALA A 217 -29.41 2.20 9.21
CA ALA A 217 -29.37 1.19 8.14
C ALA A 217 -30.43 1.45 7.06
N SER A 218 -31.61 1.94 7.44
CA SER A 218 -32.63 2.38 6.48
C SER A 218 -32.20 3.61 5.68
N VAL A 219 -31.41 4.52 6.28
CA VAL A 219 -30.80 5.64 5.54
C VAL A 219 -29.86 5.11 4.46
N LEU A 220 -29.01 4.13 4.79
CA LEU A 220 -28.11 3.53 3.81
C LEU A 220 -28.85 2.73 2.73
N ASP A 221 -30.02 2.16 3.04
CA ASP A 221 -30.89 1.54 2.04
C ASP A 221 -31.41 2.53 0.99
N VAL A 222 -31.58 3.80 1.37
CA VAL A 222 -31.99 4.87 0.46
C VAL A 222 -30.81 5.47 -0.27
N LEU A 223 -29.72 5.75 0.44
CA LEU A 223 -28.52 6.37 -0.15
C LEU A 223 -27.77 5.41 -1.07
N MET A 224 -27.79 4.11 -0.75
CA MET A 224 -27.02 3.07 -1.43
C MET A 224 -27.81 1.77 -1.62
N PRO A 225 -28.95 1.76 -2.34
CA PRO A 225 -29.87 0.62 -2.38
C PRO A 225 -29.24 -0.69 -2.88
N ALA A 226 -28.28 -0.62 -3.81
CA ALA A 226 -27.61 -1.81 -4.35
C ALA A 226 -26.49 -2.33 -3.44
N ASP A 227 -25.96 -1.51 -2.54
CA ASP A 227 -24.72 -1.77 -1.78
C ASP A 227 -24.90 -1.60 -0.27
N SER A 228 -26.14 -1.42 0.19
CA SER A 228 -26.42 -1.11 1.59
C SER A 228 -25.97 -2.25 2.50
N PRO A 229 -25.21 -1.95 3.58
CA PRO A 229 -24.70 -2.95 4.50
C PRO A 229 -25.82 -3.45 5.42
N LYS A 230 -26.58 -4.45 4.95
CA LYS A 230 -27.69 -5.06 5.72
C LYS A 230 -27.29 -5.59 7.10
N TRP A 231 -26.01 -5.92 7.29
CA TRP A 231 -25.45 -6.36 8.57
C TRP A 231 -25.40 -5.24 9.62
N MET A 232 -25.34 -3.97 9.22
CA MET A 232 -25.16 -2.84 10.14
C MET A 232 -26.29 -2.75 11.18
N GLY A 233 -27.55 -2.95 10.76
CA GLY A 233 -28.71 -2.94 11.66
C GLY A 233 -28.72 -4.07 12.71
N LYS A 234 -27.74 -4.98 12.67
CA LYS A 234 -27.56 -6.09 13.62
C LYS A 234 -26.34 -5.91 14.53
N MET A 235 -25.71 -4.75 14.52
CA MET A 235 -24.50 -4.49 15.31
C MET A 235 -24.76 -3.87 16.68
N GLY A 236 -25.85 -3.12 16.83
CA GLY A 236 -26.12 -2.36 18.04
C GLY A 236 -27.52 -1.76 18.07
N VAL A 237 -27.83 -1.11 19.19
CA VAL A 237 -29.06 -0.30 19.34
C VAL A 237 -28.74 1.16 19.04
N TRP A 238 -28.03 1.82 19.95
CA TRP A 238 -27.44 3.14 19.74
C TRP A 238 -25.92 3.07 19.79
N ALA A 239 -25.28 3.82 18.92
CA ALA A 239 -23.85 4.08 18.96
C ALA A 239 -23.61 5.52 19.38
N SER A 240 -22.71 5.74 20.34
CA SER A 240 -22.28 7.05 20.81
C SER A 240 -20.82 7.23 20.47
N PHE A 241 -20.52 8.19 19.61
CA PHE A 241 -19.17 8.46 19.13
C PHE A 241 -18.75 9.88 19.45
N ASP A 242 -17.47 10.03 19.75
CA ASP A 242 -16.77 11.28 19.95
C ASP A 242 -15.73 11.41 18.84
N ALA A 243 -15.73 12.53 18.12
CA ALA A 243 -14.82 12.76 17.01
C ALA A 243 -13.75 13.80 17.39
N LEU A 244 -12.50 13.35 17.38
CA LEU A 244 -11.32 14.19 17.59
C LEU A 244 -10.69 14.52 16.22
N ILE A 245 -10.65 15.81 15.90
CA ILE A 245 -10.12 16.34 14.65
C ILE A 245 -8.84 17.12 14.95
N SER A 246 -7.69 16.54 14.56
CA SER A 246 -6.38 17.19 14.69
C SER A 246 -5.83 17.56 13.31
N GLU A 247 -4.62 18.12 13.23
CA GLU A 247 -4.04 18.54 11.94
C GLU A 247 -3.90 17.37 10.95
N ASN A 248 -3.36 16.23 11.40
CA ASN A 248 -3.04 15.07 10.55
C ASN A 248 -3.87 13.80 10.86
N THR A 249 -4.79 13.88 11.82
CA THR A 249 -5.57 12.71 12.24
C THR A 249 -7.05 13.04 12.34
N LEU A 250 -7.89 12.05 12.01
CA LEU A 250 -9.30 12.00 12.33
C LEU A 250 -9.53 10.74 13.15
N GLN A 251 -9.88 10.91 14.41
CA GLN A 251 -10.15 9.81 15.33
C GLN A 251 -11.61 9.84 15.77
N ILE A 252 -12.24 8.67 15.81
CA ILE A 252 -13.60 8.46 16.26
C ILE A 252 -13.56 7.35 17.29
N ASP A 253 -13.85 7.68 18.55
CA ASP A 253 -13.95 6.73 19.64
C ASP A 253 -15.39 6.67 20.15
N GLY A 254 -15.86 5.52 20.57
CA GLY A 254 -17.24 5.42 21.02
C GLY A 254 -17.69 4.08 21.56
N LEU A 255 -18.92 4.06 22.05
CA LEU A 255 -19.58 2.89 22.60
C LEU A 255 -20.86 2.57 21.82
N VAL A 256 -20.98 1.34 21.36
CA VAL A 256 -22.20 0.78 20.80
C VAL A 256 -22.90 -0.04 21.87
N GLN A 257 -24.20 0.17 22.06
CA GLN A 257 -25.02 -0.64 22.97
C GLN A 257 -25.30 -2.01 22.35
N VAL A 258 -24.99 -3.07 23.10
CA VAL A 258 -25.14 -4.47 22.68
C VAL A 258 -25.81 -5.27 23.81
N PRO A 259 -27.13 -5.12 24.05
CA PRO A 259 -27.82 -5.90 25.07
C PRO A 259 -27.87 -7.40 24.72
N ASP A 260 -27.66 -8.26 25.70
CA ASP A 260 -27.54 -9.72 25.51
C ASP A 260 -28.79 -10.38 24.91
N SER A 261 -29.97 -9.76 25.13
CA SER A 261 -31.26 -10.30 24.69
C SER A 261 -31.61 -10.03 23.22
N MET A 262 -30.77 -9.31 22.48
CA MET A 262 -31.15 -8.76 21.16
C MET A 262 -30.51 -9.47 19.94
N GLY A 263 -29.67 -10.51 20.12
CA GLY A 263 -29.08 -11.22 18.97
C GLY A 263 -28.18 -10.34 18.10
N LEU A 264 -27.39 -9.47 18.72
CA LEU A 264 -26.51 -8.53 18.02
C LEU A 264 -25.12 -9.13 17.79
N TYR A 265 -24.52 -8.90 16.62
CA TYR A 265 -23.29 -9.61 16.22
C TYR A 265 -22.08 -9.33 17.14
N PHE A 266 -21.96 -8.12 17.71
CA PHE A 266 -20.86 -7.82 18.61
C PHE A 266 -20.86 -8.67 19.89
N SER A 267 -21.98 -9.29 20.26
CA SER A 267 -22.01 -10.24 21.38
C SER A 267 -21.19 -11.51 21.11
N VAL A 268 -20.93 -11.84 19.83
CA VAL A 268 -20.10 -12.99 19.41
C VAL A 268 -18.67 -12.89 19.94
N LEU A 269 -18.18 -11.67 20.13
CA LEU A 269 -16.83 -11.39 20.61
C LEU A 269 -16.75 -11.29 22.15
N SER A 270 -17.89 -11.31 22.86
CA SER A 270 -17.95 -11.11 24.31
C SER A 270 -17.36 -12.26 25.10
N GLN A 271 -16.94 -11.99 26.35
CA GLN A 271 -16.40 -12.99 27.29
C GLN A 271 -15.13 -13.72 26.80
N ASN A 272 -14.45 -13.18 25.78
CA ASN A 272 -13.28 -13.78 25.14
C ASN A 272 -12.06 -12.85 25.24
N TYR A 273 -11.81 -12.37 26.46
CA TYR A 273 -10.80 -11.37 26.77
C TYR A 273 -9.39 -11.90 26.48
N THR A 274 -8.63 -11.16 25.68
CA THR A 274 -7.19 -11.43 25.52
C THR A 274 -6.43 -10.57 26.51
N ALA A 275 -5.56 -11.15 27.34
CA ALA A 275 -4.41 -10.39 27.85
C ALA A 275 -3.58 -9.94 26.63
N GLU A 276 -2.95 -8.76 26.67
CA GLU A 276 -2.18 -8.18 25.56
C GLU A 276 -1.32 -9.22 24.82
N LYS A 277 -1.87 -9.81 23.76
CA LYS A 277 -1.11 -10.68 22.87
C LYS A 277 -0.21 -9.78 22.06
N LYS A 278 1.09 -10.07 22.05
CA LYS A 278 2.04 -9.35 21.20
C LYS A 278 1.67 -9.60 19.74
N LEU A 279 1.01 -8.63 19.10
CA LEU A 279 0.69 -8.60 17.67
C LEU A 279 1.93 -8.87 16.78
N GLN A 280 3.13 -8.71 17.34
CA GLN A 280 4.44 -8.92 16.74
C GLN A 280 4.68 -10.34 16.18
N HIS A 281 3.81 -11.32 16.45
CA HIS A 281 3.94 -12.70 15.95
C HIS A 281 2.90 -13.08 14.89
N LEU A 282 2.13 -12.12 14.38
CA LEU A 282 1.15 -12.42 13.31
C LEU A 282 1.86 -12.72 11.98
N PRO A 283 1.39 -13.72 11.21
CA PRO A 283 1.97 -14.13 9.93
C PRO A 283 1.56 -13.18 8.79
N ILE A 284 1.63 -11.86 9.04
CA ILE A 284 1.20 -10.82 8.09
C ILE A 284 2.47 -10.18 7.50
N PRO A 285 2.76 -10.38 6.21
CA PRO A 285 3.93 -9.79 5.55
C PRO A 285 4.03 -8.27 5.70
N ALA A 286 5.23 -7.73 5.89
CA ALA A 286 5.48 -6.29 6.06
C ALA A 286 4.95 -5.40 4.92
N HIS A 287 4.84 -5.98 3.73
CA HIS A 287 4.32 -5.32 2.54
C HIS A 287 2.82 -5.52 2.31
N ALA A 288 2.09 -6.16 3.23
CA ALA A 288 0.64 -6.29 3.14
C ALA A 288 -0.03 -4.91 3.03
N GLU A 289 -1.06 -4.81 2.19
CA GLU A 289 -1.75 -3.55 1.94
C GLU A 289 -2.89 -3.30 2.93
N ALA A 290 -3.46 -4.37 3.49
CA ALA A 290 -4.52 -4.33 4.49
C ALA A 290 -4.61 -5.69 5.23
N PHE A 291 -5.21 -5.68 6.42
CA PHE A 291 -5.60 -6.91 7.11
C PHE A 291 -6.83 -6.72 7.99
N VAL A 292 -7.49 -7.83 8.29
CA VAL A 292 -8.51 -7.99 9.31
C VAL A 292 -8.07 -9.12 10.23
N TYR A 293 -8.11 -8.90 11.53
CA TYR A 293 -7.62 -9.83 12.54
C TYR A 293 -8.59 -9.92 13.71
N TYR A 294 -8.96 -11.14 14.06
CA TYR A 294 -9.66 -11.48 15.29
C TYR A 294 -8.63 -11.89 16.33
N ASN A 295 -8.50 -11.06 17.35
CA ASN A 295 -7.62 -11.27 18.48
C ASN A 295 -8.45 -11.83 19.63
N LEU A 296 -8.59 -13.14 19.71
CA LEU A 296 -9.41 -13.80 20.72
C LEU A 296 -8.56 -14.79 21.53
N GLU A 297 -8.93 -15.03 22.78
CA GLU A 297 -8.21 -15.95 23.65
C GLU A 297 -8.47 -17.40 23.22
N ASN A 298 -9.74 -17.75 23.04
CA ASN A 298 -10.17 -19.11 22.75
C ASN A 298 -11.23 -19.16 21.63
N PHE A 299 -10.99 -19.99 20.60
CA PHE A 299 -11.95 -20.20 19.51
C PHE A 299 -13.25 -20.86 19.98
N SER A 300 -13.19 -21.77 20.97
CA SER A 300 -14.38 -22.42 21.55
C SER A 300 -15.40 -21.41 22.10
N THR A 301 -14.92 -20.39 22.83
CA THR A 301 -15.76 -19.31 23.36
C THR A 301 -16.42 -18.50 22.24
N PHE A 302 -15.64 -18.15 21.21
CA PHE A 302 -16.16 -17.46 20.02
C PHE A 302 -17.24 -18.28 19.32
N TYR A 303 -16.97 -19.57 19.05
CA TYR A 303 -17.91 -20.42 18.33
C TYR A 303 -19.21 -20.65 19.11
N ARG A 304 -19.13 -20.81 20.44
CA ARG A 304 -20.31 -20.88 21.30
C ARG A 304 -21.16 -19.62 21.19
N LYS A 305 -20.54 -18.44 21.31
CA LYS A 305 -21.24 -17.15 21.16
C LYS A 305 -21.79 -16.93 19.75
N TYR A 306 -21.10 -17.46 18.73
CA TYR A 306 -21.59 -17.45 17.36
C TYR A 306 -22.85 -18.31 17.18
N VAL A 307 -22.88 -19.51 17.78
CA VAL A 307 -24.07 -20.38 17.79
C VAL A 307 -25.25 -19.72 18.52
N GLU A 308 -25.00 -19.09 19.68
CA GLU A 308 -26.01 -18.29 20.40
C GLU A 308 -26.59 -17.17 19.50
N TYR A 309 -25.72 -16.45 18.79
CA TYR A 309 -26.14 -15.42 17.82
C TYR A 309 -26.99 -16.00 16.67
N LEU A 310 -26.61 -17.17 16.13
CA LEU A 310 -27.36 -17.85 15.08
C LEU A 310 -28.74 -18.30 15.57
N GLU A 311 -28.84 -18.79 16.80
CA GLU A 311 -30.11 -19.19 17.42
C GLU A 311 -31.04 -18.00 17.59
N GLN A 312 -30.55 -16.92 18.20
CA GLN A 312 -31.31 -15.68 18.43
C GLN A 312 -31.77 -14.99 17.13
N ASN A 313 -31.11 -15.28 16.01
CA ASN A 313 -31.50 -14.78 14.68
C ASN A 313 -32.19 -15.82 13.79
N ALA A 314 -32.63 -16.96 14.34
CA ALA A 314 -33.31 -18.05 13.62
C ALA A 314 -32.52 -18.59 12.40
N LYS A 315 -31.19 -18.61 12.50
CA LYS A 315 -30.26 -19.10 11.46
C LYS A 315 -29.59 -20.43 11.81
N LEU A 316 -29.69 -20.89 13.05
CA LEU A 316 -28.98 -22.10 13.53
C LEU A 316 -29.31 -23.35 12.72
N GLN A 317 -30.59 -23.63 12.46
CA GLN A 317 -30.98 -24.81 11.68
C GLN A 317 -30.44 -24.79 10.25
N LYS A 318 -30.45 -23.62 9.59
CA LYS A 318 -29.87 -23.46 8.25
C LYS A 318 -28.37 -23.70 8.27
N HIS A 319 -27.69 -23.20 9.31
CA HIS A 319 -26.26 -23.38 9.50
C HIS A 319 -25.88 -24.86 9.70
N GLN A 320 -26.62 -25.58 10.57
CA GLN A 320 -26.42 -27.01 10.81
C GLN A 320 -26.63 -27.84 9.54
N LYS A 321 -27.72 -27.59 8.80
CA LYS A 321 -27.98 -28.27 7.52
C LYS A 321 -26.85 -28.08 6.51
N LEU A 322 -26.26 -26.88 6.45
CA LEU A 322 -25.13 -26.60 5.56
C LEU A 322 -23.87 -27.37 6.00
N LEU A 323 -23.57 -27.39 7.30
CA LEU A 323 -22.47 -28.17 7.86
C LEU A 323 -22.61 -29.65 7.50
N ASP A 324 -23.77 -30.25 7.76
CA ASP A 324 -24.03 -31.68 7.51
C ASP A 324 -23.96 -32.03 6.01
N SER A 325 -24.40 -31.12 5.15
CA SER A 325 -24.41 -31.34 3.70
C SER A 325 -23.03 -31.21 3.05
N GLU A 326 -22.17 -30.32 3.56
CA GLU A 326 -20.85 -30.04 2.99
C GLU A 326 -19.75 -30.90 3.65
N PHE A 327 -19.93 -31.29 4.91
CA PHE A 327 -18.93 -32.02 5.70
C PHE A 327 -19.57 -33.23 6.41
N LYS A 328 -19.34 -34.43 5.88
CA LYS A 328 -19.82 -35.67 6.51
C LYS A 328 -19.06 -35.94 7.81
N ASN A 329 -19.78 -36.16 8.90
CA ASN A 329 -19.27 -36.58 10.21
C ASN A 329 -18.17 -35.66 10.78
N ILE A 330 -18.33 -34.34 10.65
CA ILE A 330 -17.38 -33.37 11.20
C ILE A 330 -17.48 -33.31 12.74
N ASP A 331 -16.34 -33.37 13.43
CA ASP A 331 -16.30 -33.26 14.90
C ASP A 331 -15.99 -31.82 15.32
N ILE A 332 -17.04 -31.01 15.45
CA ILE A 332 -16.92 -29.59 15.81
C ILE A 332 -16.26 -29.41 17.18
N LYS A 333 -16.48 -30.33 18.13
CA LYS A 333 -15.88 -30.24 19.46
C LYS A 333 -14.36 -30.37 19.38
N LYS A 334 -13.84 -31.31 18.59
CA LYS A 334 -12.40 -31.41 18.33
C LYS A 334 -11.85 -30.17 17.63
N LEU A 335 -12.57 -29.61 16.65
CA LEU A 335 -12.14 -28.35 16.02
C LEU A 335 -12.04 -27.21 17.04
N GLN A 336 -12.95 -27.15 18.02
CA GLN A 336 -12.89 -26.19 19.12
C GLN A 336 -11.68 -26.38 20.06
N GLU A 337 -11.15 -27.60 20.17
CA GLU A 337 -9.95 -27.92 20.96
C GLU A 337 -8.66 -27.54 20.23
N TRP A 338 -8.63 -27.71 18.90
CA TRP A 338 -7.41 -27.52 18.10
C TRP A 338 -7.21 -26.11 17.52
N LEU A 339 -8.30 -25.38 17.26
CA LEU A 339 -8.22 -24.00 16.79
C LEU A 339 -7.97 -23.03 17.94
N LYS A 340 -7.10 -22.04 17.70
CA LYS A 340 -6.86 -20.91 18.60
C LYS A 340 -7.68 -19.70 18.19
N GLY A 341 -7.82 -18.73 19.09
CA GLY A 341 -8.56 -17.49 18.84
C GLY A 341 -7.86 -16.48 17.94
N ASP A 342 -6.75 -16.84 17.30
CA ASP A 342 -5.97 -15.97 16.40
C ASP A 342 -6.26 -16.35 14.94
N PHE A 343 -7.12 -15.59 14.26
CA PHE A 343 -7.45 -15.81 12.85
C PHE A 343 -7.75 -14.49 12.13
N GLY A 344 -7.64 -14.50 10.81
CA GLY A 344 -7.86 -13.29 10.04
C GLY A 344 -7.57 -13.44 8.56
N LEU A 345 -7.52 -12.30 7.89
CA LEU A 345 -7.26 -12.17 6.46
C LEU A 345 -6.29 -11.02 6.24
N TYR A 346 -5.34 -11.15 5.34
CA TYR A 346 -4.54 -10.03 4.84
C TYR A 346 -4.49 -10.02 3.32
N TYR A 347 -4.16 -8.86 2.76
CA TYR A 347 -4.09 -8.62 1.33
C TYR A 347 -2.67 -8.27 0.91
N LEU A 348 -2.15 -8.98 -0.08
CA LEU A 348 -0.85 -8.75 -0.68
C LEU A 348 -1.01 -8.16 -2.08
N PRO A 349 -0.12 -7.24 -2.49
CA PRO A 349 -0.14 -6.68 -3.84
C PRO A 349 0.20 -7.77 -4.87
N GLU A 350 -0.48 -7.75 -6.01
CA GLU A 350 -0.20 -8.60 -7.17
C GLU A 350 -0.38 -7.85 -8.49
N GLU A 351 0.09 -8.45 -9.59
CA GLU A 351 0.06 -7.88 -10.95
C GLU A 351 -1.30 -7.25 -11.29
N ASN A 352 -2.39 -7.98 -11.03
CA ASN A 352 -3.76 -7.57 -11.35
C ASN A 352 -4.61 -7.21 -10.12
N GLY A 353 -3.98 -6.75 -9.04
CA GLY A 353 -4.67 -6.16 -7.91
C GLY A 353 -4.09 -6.57 -6.57
N SER A 354 -4.91 -7.26 -5.78
CA SER A 354 -4.49 -7.72 -4.47
C SER A 354 -5.03 -9.13 -4.29
N SER A 355 -4.16 -10.04 -3.88
CA SER A 355 -4.56 -11.39 -3.49
C SER A 355 -4.70 -11.48 -1.99
N LYS A 356 -5.70 -12.25 -1.55
CA LYS A 356 -6.04 -12.38 -0.14
C LYS A 356 -5.46 -13.67 0.41
N VAL A 357 -5.05 -13.65 1.67
CA VAL A 357 -4.59 -14.84 2.39
C VAL A 357 -5.35 -14.89 3.71
N PHE A 358 -6.06 -15.99 3.93
CA PHE A 358 -6.67 -16.28 5.23
C PHE A 358 -5.67 -17.04 6.07
N PHE A 359 -5.64 -16.73 7.37
CA PHE A 359 -4.84 -17.47 8.32
C PHE A 359 -5.67 -17.80 9.55
N CYS A 360 -5.39 -18.97 10.12
CA CYS A 360 -5.87 -19.35 11.45
C CYS A 360 -4.77 -20.10 12.19
N ARG A 361 -4.70 -19.90 13.51
CA ARG A 361 -3.73 -20.57 14.35
C ARG A 361 -4.29 -21.87 14.91
N THR A 362 -3.44 -22.89 14.98
CA THR A 362 -3.74 -24.20 15.57
C THR A 362 -2.57 -24.66 16.44
N ASN A 363 -2.86 -25.38 17.52
CA ASN A 363 -1.82 -26.08 18.31
C ASN A 363 -1.41 -27.43 17.70
N ASN A 364 -2.23 -28.01 16.82
CA ASN A 364 -1.94 -29.28 16.17
C ASN A 364 -2.62 -29.33 14.80
N ALA A 365 -1.84 -29.04 13.75
CA ALA A 365 -2.33 -29.10 12.39
C ALA A 365 -2.83 -30.51 12.04
N GLN A 366 -2.08 -31.58 12.34
CA GLN A 366 -2.51 -32.94 11.97
C GLN A 366 -3.90 -33.27 12.51
N GLU A 367 -4.16 -32.98 13.79
CA GLU A 367 -5.45 -33.26 14.41
C GLU A 367 -6.58 -32.35 13.90
N PHE A 368 -6.28 -31.10 13.54
CA PHE A 368 -7.25 -30.21 12.89
C PHE A 368 -7.77 -30.81 11.57
N PHE A 369 -6.90 -31.36 10.72
CA PHE A 369 -7.33 -31.92 9.44
C PHE A 369 -7.96 -33.30 9.60
N ASN A 370 -7.50 -34.11 10.56
CA ASN A 370 -8.17 -35.35 10.94
C ASN A 370 -9.62 -35.09 11.35
N ALA A 371 -9.88 -34.02 12.11
CA ALA A 371 -11.24 -33.62 12.52
C ALA A 371 -12.12 -33.16 11.33
N LEU A 372 -11.51 -32.77 10.22
CA LEU A 372 -12.18 -32.44 8.96
C LEU A 372 -12.32 -33.62 8.00
N ASN A 373 -11.83 -34.81 8.39
CA ASN A 373 -11.72 -35.98 7.51
C ASN A 373 -10.95 -35.67 6.20
N ILE A 374 -9.96 -34.77 6.28
CA ILE A 374 -9.10 -34.41 5.15
C ILE A 374 -7.83 -35.24 5.25
N ASP A 375 -7.63 -36.10 4.25
CA ASP A 375 -6.45 -36.94 4.16
C ASP A 375 -5.21 -36.11 3.77
N PHE A 376 -4.32 -35.93 4.75
CA PHE A 376 -3.02 -35.26 4.62
C PHE A 376 -2.01 -36.04 3.79
N SER A 377 -2.24 -37.32 3.50
CA SER A 377 -1.27 -38.18 2.81
C SER A 377 -1.15 -37.92 1.31
N LYS A 378 -1.89 -36.96 0.76
CA LYS A 378 -1.74 -36.53 -0.64
C LYS A 378 -0.42 -35.78 -0.84
N ASN A 379 0.25 -36.09 -1.94
CA ASN A 379 1.46 -35.39 -2.36
C ASN A 379 1.21 -33.86 -2.46
N PRO A 380 2.14 -33.03 -1.99
CA PRO A 380 2.06 -31.59 -2.20
C PRO A 380 1.95 -31.26 -3.68
N VAL A 381 1.25 -30.17 -4.00
CA VAL A 381 1.18 -29.64 -5.37
C VAL A 381 2.58 -29.18 -5.79
N PHE A 382 3.28 -28.51 -4.88
CA PHE A 382 4.68 -28.15 -5.01
C PHE A 382 5.25 -27.80 -3.63
N SER A 383 6.58 -27.76 -3.52
CA SER A 383 7.29 -27.32 -2.31
C SER A 383 8.08 -26.04 -2.61
N TYR A 384 8.16 -25.14 -1.64
CA TYR A 384 8.91 -23.89 -1.77
C TYR A 384 9.62 -23.58 -0.45
N ARG A 385 10.95 -23.39 -0.52
CA ARG A 385 11.82 -23.14 0.65
C ARG A 385 11.59 -24.14 1.81
N GLY A 386 11.42 -25.42 1.47
CA GLY A 386 11.21 -26.48 2.44
C GLY A 386 9.80 -26.58 3.03
N GLN A 387 8.85 -25.74 2.59
CA GLN A 387 7.45 -25.90 2.94
C GLN A 387 6.63 -26.47 1.79
N ASP A 388 5.74 -27.39 2.16
CA ASP A 388 4.86 -28.06 1.24
C ASP A 388 3.55 -27.28 1.06
N ILE A 389 3.17 -27.05 -0.19
CA ILE A 389 1.94 -26.36 -0.56
C ILE A 389 0.97 -27.37 -1.17
N PHE A 390 -0.21 -27.43 -0.58
CA PHE A 390 -1.24 -28.41 -0.88
C PHE A 390 -2.49 -27.73 -1.45
N GLN A 391 -3.33 -28.51 -2.11
CA GLN A 391 -4.64 -28.04 -2.56
C GLN A 391 -5.69 -28.25 -1.46
N TRP A 392 -6.49 -27.22 -1.20
CA TRP A 392 -7.59 -27.25 -0.25
C TRP A 392 -8.93 -27.59 -0.94
N PRO A 393 -9.69 -28.59 -0.45
CA PRO A 393 -10.90 -29.06 -1.15
C PRO A 393 -12.05 -28.04 -1.19
N SER A 394 -12.40 -27.43 -0.06
CA SER A 394 -13.54 -26.50 0.03
C SER A 394 -13.35 -25.51 1.18
N PHE A 395 -13.31 -24.21 0.85
CA PHE A 395 -13.13 -23.15 1.84
C PHE A 395 -14.39 -22.89 2.70
N LYS A 396 -15.55 -23.46 2.32
CA LYS A 396 -16.84 -23.23 3.00
C LYS A 396 -16.82 -23.56 4.49
N ILE A 397 -15.94 -24.46 4.95
CA ILE A 397 -15.82 -24.76 6.38
C ILE A 397 -15.46 -23.52 7.18
N PHE A 398 -14.55 -22.69 6.67
CA PHE A 398 -14.11 -21.47 7.36
C PHE A 398 -15.21 -20.41 7.37
N ASP A 399 -16.02 -20.32 6.31
CA ASP A 399 -17.20 -19.46 6.29
C ASP A 399 -18.21 -19.86 7.37
N LEU A 400 -18.40 -21.16 7.58
CA LEU A 400 -19.28 -21.70 8.62
C LEU A 400 -18.68 -21.51 10.02
N LEU A 401 -17.39 -21.76 10.21
CA LEU A 401 -16.75 -21.68 11.54
C LEU A 401 -16.54 -20.24 12.00
N PHE A 402 -16.24 -19.31 11.09
CA PHE A 402 -15.78 -17.97 11.43
C PHE A 402 -16.77 -16.85 11.04
N SER A 403 -18.00 -17.18 10.63
CA SER A 403 -19.03 -16.21 10.22
C SER A 403 -18.71 -15.43 8.93
N ASN A 404 -18.45 -16.16 7.84
CA ASN A 404 -18.19 -15.63 6.49
C ASN A 404 -17.02 -14.64 6.41
N VAL A 405 -15.88 -14.97 7.03
CA VAL A 405 -14.69 -14.10 7.01
C VAL A 405 -14.11 -13.94 5.61
N SER A 406 -14.41 -14.84 4.64
CA SER A 406 -13.86 -14.71 3.29
C SER A 406 -14.51 -15.59 2.23
N GLN A 407 -14.95 -14.99 1.12
CA GLN A 407 -15.37 -15.73 -0.07
C GLN A 407 -14.18 -16.04 -0.98
N PHE A 408 -13.45 -17.13 -0.76
CA PHE A 408 -12.44 -17.60 -1.74
C PHE A 408 -13.08 -18.15 -3.01
N SER A 409 -12.37 -18.00 -4.14
CA SER A 409 -12.75 -18.70 -5.37
C SER A 409 -12.47 -20.21 -5.25
N SER A 410 -13.00 -21.02 -6.17
CA SER A 410 -12.62 -22.43 -6.28
C SER A 410 -11.11 -22.57 -6.54
N ASN A 411 -10.47 -23.61 -5.98
CA ASN A 411 -9.01 -23.88 -6.03
C ASN A 411 -8.18 -23.04 -5.04
N VAL A 412 -8.44 -23.22 -3.75
CA VAL A 412 -7.61 -22.66 -2.69
C VAL A 412 -6.40 -23.57 -2.45
N PHE A 413 -5.24 -22.98 -2.23
CA PHE A 413 -4.03 -23.63 -1.76
C PHE A 413 -3.83 -23.36 -0.28
N TYR A 414 -3.12 -24.24 0.41
CA TYR A 414 -2.70 -24.00 1.77
C TYR A 414 -1.28 -24.47 2.06
N THR A 415 -0.69 -23.88 3.08
CA THR A 415 0.59 -24.27 3.66
C THR A 415 0.54 -24.12 5.17
N ILE A 416 1.42 -24.83 5.87
CA ILE A 416 1.57 -24.75 7.32
C ILE A 416 2.86 -24.01 7.61
N PHE A 417 2.81 -22.99 8.47
CA PHE A 417 4.00 -22.28 8.95
C PHE A 417 3.93 -22.08 10.45
N GLY A 418 4.82 -22.77 11.18
CA GLY A 418 4.77 -22.81 12.63
C GLY A 418 3.41 -23.31 13.11
N GLU A 419 2.69 -22.46 13.84
CA GLU A 419 1.34 -22.76 14.35
C GLU A 419 0.22 -22.20 13.46
N TYR A 420 0.54 -21.60 12.31
CA TYR A 420 -0.44 -20.99 11.42
C TYR A 420 -0.69 -21.83 10.18
N LEU A 421 -1.97 -21.98 9.85
CA LEU A 421 -2.45 -22.48 8.57
C LEU A 421 -2.74 -21.27 7.69
N LEU A 422 -2.12 -21.20 6.52
CA LEU A 422 -2.28 -20.10 5.56
C LEU A 422 -2.99 -20.63 4.32
N PHE A 423 -4.03 -19.93 3.86
CA PHE A 423 -4.87 -20.31 2.75
C PHE A 423 -4.99 -19.18 1.74
N SER A 424 -4.81 -19.47 0.46
CA SER A 424 -5.00 -18.48 -0.62
C SER A 424 -5.40 -19.14 -1.93
N ASP A 425 -6.22 -18.46 -2.75
CA ASP A 425 -6.41 -18.82 -4.16
C ASP A 425 -5.26 -18.32 -5.06
N SER A 426 -4.26 -17.63 -4.48
CA SER A 426 -3.01 -17.30 -5.14
C SER A 426 -1.83 -18.02 -4.50
N GLU A 427 -1.22 -18.91 -5.27
CA GLU A 427 0.04 -19.53 -4.87
C GLU A 427 1.19 -18.49 -4.75
N SER A 428 1.12 -17.36 -5.46
CA SER A 428 2.12 -16.28 -5.40
C SER A 428 2.02 -15.56 -4.06
N ALA A 429 0.80 -15.33 -3.58
CA ALA A 429 0.56 -14.77 -2.26
C ALA A 429 1.11 -15.69 -1.16
N LEU A 430 0.89 -17.01 -1.25
CA LEU A 430 1.50 -17.95 -0.31
C LEU A 430 3.03 -17.86 -0.34
N ILE A 431 3.66 -17.94 -1.51
CA ILE A 431 5.13 -17.79 -1.66
C ILE A 431 5.64 -16.49 -1.03
N SER A 432 4.94 -15.38 -1.25
CA SER A 432 5.31 -14.09 -0.66
C SER A 432 5.22 -14.11 0.88
N SER A 433 4.22 -14.79 1.43
CA SER A 433 4.10 -15.03 2.86
C SER A 433 5.21 -15.92 3.41
N ILE A 434 5.61 -16.96 2.67
CA ILE A 434 6.77 -17.81 3.01
C ILE A 434 8.03 -16.95 3.12
N ASN A 435 8.33 -16.15 2.09
CA ASN A 435 9.51 -15.31 2.07
C ASN A 435 9.55 -14.34 3.24
N SER A 436 8.42 -13.67 3.51
CA SER A 436 8.31 -12.70 4.60
C SER A 436 8.48 -13.36 5.97
N TRP A 437 8.00 -14.59 6.13
CA TRP A 437 8.18 -15.37 7.36
C TRP A 437 9.64 -15.74 7.60
N GLU A 438 10.29 -16.33 6.60
CA GLU A 438 11.69 -16.73 6.65
C GLU A 438 12.63 -15.54 6.94
N GLU A 439 12.27 -14.35 6.44
CA GLU A 439 13.03 -13.12 6.66
C GLU A 439 12.59 -12.35 7.92
N SER A 440 11.60 -12.84 8.67
CA SER A 440 11.01 -12.16 9.84
C SER A 440 10.47 -10.75 9.55
N LEU A 441 10.02 -10.50 8.32
CA LEU A 441 9.46 -9.23 7.83
C LEU A 441 7.94 -9.21 8.00
N PHE A 442 7.48 -8.80 9.19
CA PHE A 442 6.04 -8.71 9.52
C PHE A 442 5.54 -7.27 9.65
N LEU A 443 4.32 -7.01 9.16
CA LEU A 443 3.69 -5.67 9.21
C LEU A 443 3.56 -5.18 10.64
N THR A 444 3.22 -6.07 11.56
CA THR A 444 3.02 -5.74 12.97
C THR A 444 4.32 -5.45 13.73
N ARG A 445 5.48 -5.67 13.11
CA ARG A 445 6.81 -5.28 13.64
C ARG A 445 7.33 -3.97 13.05
N THR A 446 6.58 -3.37 12.13
CA THR A 446 6.99 -2.13 11.49
C THR A 446 6.70 -0.93 12.40
N LYS A 447 7.61 0.05 12.42
CA LYS A 447 7.40 1.34 13.12
C LYS A 447 6.16 2.06 12.62
N GLU A 448 5.86 1.91 11.33
CA GLU A 448 4.65 2.41 10.69
C GLU A 448 3.39 1.93 11.40
N PHE A 449 3.24 0.61 11.55
CA PHE A 449 2.09 0.01 12.21
C PHE A 449 2.06 0.34 13.71
N GLU A 450 3.21 0.30 14.39
CA GLU A 450 3.32 0.62 15.81
C GLU A 450 2.82 2.03 16.13
N LYS A 451 3.14 3.03 15.30
CA LYS A 451 2.70 4.43 15.45
C LYS A 451 1.17 4.57 15.37
N ILE A 452 0.52 3.98 14.37
CA ILE A 452 -0.94 4.09 14.26
C ILE A 452 -1.65 3.25 15.32
N HIS A 453 -1.12 2.07 15.64
CA HIS A 453 -1.70 1.17 16.62
C HIS A 453 -1.67 1.77 18.03
N SER A 454 -0.54 2.33 18.44
CA SER A 454 -0.39 3.00 19.76
C SER A 454 -1.33 4.21 19.93
N ARG A 455 -1.65 4.93 18.84
CA ARG A 455 -2.61 6.04 18.85
C ARG A 455 -4.06 5.60 18.91
N ALA A 456 -4.39 4.48 18.26
CA ALA A 456 -5.73 3.90 18.27
C ALA A 456 -6.13 3.29 19.63
N GLY A 457 -5.22 3.29 20.62
CA GLY A 457 -5.50 2.90 22.00
C GLY A 457 -5.28 1.41 22.26
N GLN A 458 -6.14 0.82 23.09
CA GLN A 458 -6.02 -0.58 23.52
C GLN A 458 -6.28 -1.57 22.40
N ILE A 459 -5.61 -2.72 22.44
CA ILE A 459 -5.74 -3.79 21.45
C ILE A 459 -7.19 -4.31 21.40
N GLY A 460 -7.82 -4.14 20.24
CA GLY A 460 -9.14 -4.65 19.92
C GLY A 460 -9.23 -6.18 19.89
N HIS A 461 -10.43 -6.73 20.15
CA HIS A 461 -10.77 -8.12 19.84
C HIS A 461 -10.93 -8.33 18.32
N PHE A 462 -11.26 -7.26 17.62
CA PHE A 462 -11.24 -7.18 16.16
C PHE A 462 -10.41 -5.97 15.75
N ILE A 463 -9.50 -6.16 14.80
CA ILE A 463 -8.63 -5.12 14.27
C ILE A 463 -8.71 -5.18 12.75
N ALA A 464 -9.11 -4.08 12.11
CA ALA A 464 -9.00 -3.90 10.67
C ALA A 464 -8.02 -2.76 10.38
N TYR A 465 -7.04 -3.00 9.53
CA TYR A 465 -6.02 -2.03 9.13
C TYR A 465 -5.95 -1.97 7.61
N SER A 466 -5.74 -0.78 7.06
CA SER A 466 -5.50 -0.59 5.62
C SER A 466 -4.56 0.57 5.35
N ARG A 467 -3.65 0.37 4.38
CA ARG A 467 -2.93 1.45 3.71
C ARG A 467 -3.83 2.13 2.67
N ARG A 468 -3.47 3.37 2.30
CA ARG A 468 -4.22 4.22 1.36
C ARG A 468 -4.58 3.52 0.06
N GLY A 469 -3.59 2.91 -0.59
CA GLY A 469 -3.73 2.34 -1.95
C GLY A 469 -4.86 1.31 -2.01
N PHE A 470 -4.89 0.42 -1.02
CA PHE A 470 -5.94 -0.59 -0.90
C PHE A 470 -7.30 0.03 -0.56
N LEU A 471 -7.34 0.92 0.44
CA LEU A 471 -8.60 1.54 0.89
C LEU A 471 -9.27 2.33 -0.23
N GLN A 472 -8.53 3.24 -0.88
CA GLN A 472 -9.05 4.10 -1.94
C GLN A 472 -9.49 3.28 -3.16
N LYS A 473 -8.67 2.31 -3.60
CA LYS A 473 -8.99 1.44 -4.74
C LYS A 473 -10.26 0.63 -4.48
N ASN A 474 -10.40 0.03 -3.31
CA ASN A 474 -11.58 -0.78 -2.97
C ASN A 474 -12.83 0.08 -2.79
N LEU A 475 -12.73 1.22 -2.10
CA LEU A 475 -13.86 2.15 -1.97
C LEU A 475 -14.30 2.68 -3.34
N GLN A 476 -13.36 3.04 -4.22
CA GLN A 476 -13.67 3.53 -5.56
C GLN A 476 -14.33 2.45 -6.42
N LYS A 477 -13.81 1.21 -6.36
CA LYS A 477 -14.32 0.07 -7.13
C LYS A 477 -15.75 -0.31 -6.70
N ASN A 478 -15.99 -0.38 -5.39
CA ASN A 478 -17.23 -0.92 -4.84
C ASN A 478 -18.34 0.13 -4.70
N ILE A 479 -17.97 1.37 -4.36
CA ILE A 479 -18.92 2.43 -3.96
C ILE A 479 -18.73 3.70 -4.82
N GLY A 480 -17.50 4.17 -4.99
CA GLY A 480 -17.21 5.47 -5.62
C GLY A 480 -17.76 5.63 -7.03
N LYS A 481 -17.72 4.58 -7.87
CA LYS A 481 -18.31 4.65 -9.23
C LYS A 481 -19.83 4.85 -9.25
N LYS A 482 -20.53 4.50 -8.18
CA LYS A 482 -22.00 4.49 -8.11
C LYS A 482 -22.55 5.76 -7.46
N TYR A 483 -21.78 6.40 -6.58
CA TYR A 483 -22.24 7.53 -5.77
C TYR A 483 -21.28 8.72 -5.88
N GLU A 484 -21.74 9.79 -6.52
CA GLU A 484 -20.94 10.97 -6.87
C GLU A 484 -20.29 11.64 -5.65
N ILE A 485 -20.98 11.71 -4.50
CA ILE A 485 -20.40 12.27 -3.28
C ILE A 485 -19.20 11.45 -2.77
N VAL A 486 -19.28 10.12 -2.86
CA VAL A 486 -18.20 9.22 -2.46
C VAL A 486 -17.04 9.35 -3.44
N LYS A 487 -17.32 9.41 -4.75
CA LYS A 487 -16.33 9.67 -5.79
C LYS A 487 -15.57 10.97 -5.52
N GLU A 488 -16.30 12.06 -5.30
CA GLU A 488 -15.73 13.39 -5.06
C GLU A 488 -14.88 13.41 -3.78
N ILE A 489 -15.34 12.73 -2.71
CA ILE A 489 -14.52 12.54 -1.51
C ILE A 489 -13.26 11.76 -1.85
N LEU A 490 -13.36 10.58 -2.48
CA LEU A 490 -12.20 9.72 -2.76
C LEU A 490 -11.17 10.32 -3.71
N GLU A 491 -11.60 11.08 -4.72
CA GLU A 491 -10.73 11.78 -5.67
C GLU A 491 -9.97 12.92 -4.99
N ARG A 492 -10.59 13.58 -3.99
CA ARG A 492 -10.02 14.72 -3.27
C ARG A 492 -9.35 14.34 -1.94
N SER A 493 -9.70 13.21 -1.34
CA SER A 493 -9.25 12.75 -0.02
C SER A 493 -7.96 11.92 -0.06
N ALA A 494 -7.17 12.02 -1.12
CA ALA A 494 -5.98 11.20 -1.36
C ALA A 494 -4.85 11.36 -0.31
N VAL A 495 -5.11 12.00 0.84
CA VAL A 495 -4.11 12.40 1.84
C VAL A 495 -4.04 11.45 3.04
N PHE A 496 -5.04 10.60 3.29
CA PHE A 496 -4.86 9.57 4.32
C PHE A 496 -3.94 8.47 3.84
N ASN A 497 -2.94 8.15 4.65
CA ASN A 497 -1.95 7.13 4.37
C ASN A 497 -2.34 5.78 4.95
N GLN A 498 -3.01 5.79 6.10
CA GLN A 498 -3.42 4.59 6.82
C GLN A 498 -4.76 4.80 7.54
N ALA A 499 -5.46 3.69 7.73
CA ALA A 499 -6.68 3.58 8.51
C ALA A 499 -6.58 2.37 9.45
N ILE A 500 -7.05 2.52 10.68
CA ILE A 500 -7.26 1.40 11.61
C ILE A 500 -8.63 1.51 12.28
N VAL A 501 -9.31 0.38 12.44
CA VAL A 501 -10.54 0.24 13.21
C VAL A 501 -10.35 -0.89 14.21
N GLN A 502 -10.63 -0.62 15.47
CA GLN A 502 -10.55 -1.57 16.57
C GLN A 502 -11.89 -1.68 17.27
N ILE A 503 -12.30 -2.91 17.61
CA ILE A 503 -13.55 -3.18 18.33
C ILE A 503 -13.26 -4.08 19.53
N SER A 504 -13.77 -3.68 20.70
CA SER A 504 -13.65 -4.42 21.96
C SER A 504 -14.98 -4.48 22.70
N PRO A 505 -15.60 -5.65 22.86
CA PRO A 505 -16.76 -5.81 23.74
C PRO A 505 -16.40 -5.51 25.20
N ILE A 506 -17.26 -4.74 25.87
CA ILE A 506 -17.15 -4.38 27.29
C ILE A 506 -18.55 -4.46 27.89
N ASN A 507 -18.83 -5.52 28.65
CA ASN A 507 -20.15 -5.80 29.21
C ASN A 507 -21.24 -5.77 28.11
N GLN A 508 -22.32 -5.03 28.30
CA GLN A 508 -23.41 -4.83 27.33
C GLN A 508 -23.10 -3.74 26.29
N ASN A 509 -21.82 -3.48 26.01
CA ASN A 509 -21.39 -2.51 25.01
C ASN A 509 -20.25 -3.07 24.15
N ALA A 510 -19.99 -2.42 23.03
CA ALA A 510 -18.75 -2.57 22.27
C ALA A 510 -18.08 -1.20 22.14
N TYR A 511 -16.85 -1.10 22.64
CA TYR A 511 -15.97 0.03 22.36
C TYR A 511 -15.45 -0.07 20.94
N ILE A 512 -15.52 1.04 20.20
CA ILE A 512 -15.01 1.16 18.85
C ILE A 512 -14.06 2.35 18.82
N SER A 513 -12.87 2.12 18.25
CA SER A 513 -11.93 3.17 17.89
C SER A 513 -11.65 3.10 16.40
N ALA A 514 -11.81 4.21 15.68
CA ALA A 514 -11.46 4.33 14.27
C ALA A 514 -10.53 5.53 14.09
N LEU A 515 -9.38 5.32 13.45
CA LEU A 515 -8.37 6.34 13.25
C LEU A 515 -7.93 6.37 11.78
N LEU A 516 -7.98 7.56 11.19
CA LEU A 516 -7.38 7.87 9.90
C LEU A 516 -6.20 8.83 10.12
N THR A 517 -5.06 8.56 9.47
CA THR A 517 -3.86 9.41 9.57
C THR A 517 -3.27 9.72 8.21
N SER A 518 -2.81 10.96 8.03
CA SER A 518 -2.05 11.42 6.86
C SER A 518 -0.53 11.40 7.06
N GLU A 519 -0.04 10.89 8.18
CA GLU A 519 1.39 10.77 8.44
C GLU A 519 2.06 9.78 7.48
N SER A 520 3.29 10.07 7.06
CA SER A 520 4.02 9.28 6.05
C SER A 520 4.33 7.86 6.52
N THR A 521 4.30 6.93 5.56
CA THR A 521 4.44 5.47 5.77
C THR A 521 5.83 4.91 5.47
N ASP A 522 6.81 5.74 5.11
CA ASP A 522 8.09 5.29 4.53
C ASP A 522 9.10 4.78 5.59
N ASP A 523 8.69 3.80 6.40
CA ASP A 523 9.57 3.07 7.32
C ASP A 523 9.92 1.65 6.81
N GLN A 524 9.42 1.21 5.64
CA GLN A 524 9.87 -0.05 5.01
C GLN A 524 10.90 0.23 3.91
N PRO A 525 12.19 -0.10 4.11
CA PRO A 525 13.22 0.25 3.15
C PRO A 525 13.09 -0.56 1.84
N ILE A 526 12.51 -1.76 1.88
CA ILE A 526 12.38 -2.65 0.71
C ILE A 526 11.03 -3.35 0.73
N ARG A 527 10.45 -3.55 -0.46
CA ARG A 527 9.19 -4.26 -0.66
C ARG A 527 9.29 -5.24 -1.83
N GLN A 528 8.90 -6.50 -1.63
CA GLN A 528 8.63 -7.42 -2.74
C GLN A 528 7.37 -6.95 -3.49
N LEU A 529 7.46 -6.78 -4.80
CA LEU A 529 6.36 -6.30 -5.65
C LEU A 529 5.57 -7.44 -6.27
N TRP A 530 6.27 -8.40 -6.87
CA TRP A 530 5.66 -9.51 -7.62
C TRP A 530 6.63 -10.68 -7.74
N THR A 531 6.05 -11.86 -7.99
CA THR A 531 6.76 -13.12 -8.28
C THR A 531 6.13 -13.77 -9.50
N LEU A 532 6.93 -14.02 -10.54
CA LEU A 532 6.56 -14.82 -11.70
C LEU A 532 7.08 -16.25 -11.52
N LYS A 533 6.17 -17.18 -11.25
CA LYS A 533 6.45 -18.60 -11.01
C LYS A 533 6.84 -19.33 -12.29
N ASN A 534 7.62 -20.40 -12.13
CA ASN A 534 8.05 -21.31 -13.20
C ASN A 534 8.51 -20.55 -14.46
N ALA A 535 9.22 -19.44 -14.25
CA ALA A 535 9.77 -18.65 -15.34
C ALA A 535 10.95 -19.38 -15.97
N ASP A 536 11.65 -20.21 -15.18
CA ASP A 536 12.84 -20.99 -15.52
C ASP A 536 13.86 -20.22 -16.36
N PRO A 537 14.28 -19.01 -15.94
CA PRO A 537 15.15 -18.19 -16.77
C PRO A 537 16.54 -18.84 -16.85
N ILE A 538 16.94 -19.18 -18.08
CA ILE A 538 18.29 -19.65 -18.43
C ILE A 538 19.19 -18.50 -18.89
N ASN A 539 18.61 -17.41 -19.39
CA ASN A 539 19.30 -16.17 -19.77
C ASN A 539 18.50 -14.95 -19.31
N GLY A 540 19.21 -13.89 -18.91
CA GLY A 540 18.62 -12.68 -18.32
C GLY A 540 18.41 -12.79 -16.80
N PRO A 541 17.68 -11.85 -16.18
CA PRO A 541 16.92 -10.76 -16.82
C PRO A 541 17.80 -9.67 -17.45
N TYR A 542 17.42 -9.19 -18.64
CA TYR A 542 18.03 -8.07 -19.36
C TYR A 542 17.11 -6.84 -19.34
N LYS A 543 17.71 -5.65 -19.42
CA LYS A 543 16.98 -4.38 -19.51
C LYS A 543 16.61 -4.08 -20.96
N ALA A 544 15.37 -3.67 -21.18
CA ALA A 544 14.91 -2.99 -22.39
C ALA A 544 14.23 -1.65 -22.03
N ILE A 545 14.12 -0.75 -23.01
CA ILE A 545 13.49 0.57 -22.91
C ILE A 545 12.25 0.58 -23.79
N ASN A 546 11.13 0.98 -23.20
CA ASN A 546 9.92 1.35 -23.91
C ASN A 546 10.10 2.75 -24.52
N HIS A 547 10.18 2.82 -25.84
CA HIS A 547 10.43 4.07 -26.56
C HIS A 547 9.25 5.04 -26.57
N LEU A 548 8.04 4.62 -26.16
CA LEU A 548 6.88 5.52 -26.09
C LEU A 548 6.90 6.44 -24.87
N ASP A 549 7.34 5.93 -23.71
CA ASP A 549 7.24 6.64 -22.44
C ASP A 549 8.57 6.70 -21.65
N GLY A 550 9.59 5.96 -22.10
CA GLY A 550 10.90 5.85 -21.46
C GLY A 550 10.93 4.88 -20.27
N SER A 551 9.85 4.15 -20.00
CA SER A 551 9.82 3.12 -18.97
C SER A 551 10.73 1.93 -19.33
N TYR A 552 11.10 1.13 -18.33
CA TYR A 552 11.89 -0.07 -18.56
C TYR A 552 11.03 -1.32 -18.66
N GLU A 553 11.55 -2.25 -19.43
CA GLU A 553 11.00 -3.58 -19.67
C GLU A 553 12.08 -4.61 -19.29
N ILE A 554 11.63 -5.81 -18.95
CA ILE A 554 12.46 -6.92 -18.50
C ILE A 554 12.39 -8.02 -19.55
N VAL A 555 13.55 -8.47 -20.04
CA VAL A 555 13.63 -9.51 -21.06
C VAL A 555 14.35 -10.73 -20.48
N TYR A 556 13.80 -11.92 -20.62
CA TYR A 556 14.48 -13.16 -20.23
C TYR A 556 14.15 -14.28 -21.21
N GLN A 557 14.95 -15.35 -21.21
CA GLN A 557 14.66 -16.57 -21.97
C GLN A 557 14.50 -17.75 -21.03
N ASP A 558 13.46 -18.54 -21.24
CA ASP A 558 13.21 -19.76 -20.47
C ASP A 558 13.98 -20.99 -20.99
N SER A 559 13.95 -22.08 -20.24
CA SER A 559 14.59 -23.36 -20.56
C SER A 559 14.11 -24.01 -21.87
N LYS A 560 12.99 -23.56 -22.44
CA LYS A 560 12.43 -24.00 -23.73
C LYS A 560 12.81 -23.06 -24.89
N ASN A 561 13.76 -22.16 -24.66
CA ASN A 561 14.22 -21.14 -25.60
C ASN A 561 13.14 -20.11 -25.99
N VAL A 562 12.08 -19.93 -25.19
CA VAL A 562 11.10 -18.87 -25.43
C VAL A 562 11.62 -17.57 -24.80
N LEU A 563 11.69 -16.52 -25.60
CA LEU A 563 11.97 -15.17 -25.14
C LEU A 563 10.69 -14.53 -24.59
N HIS A 564 10.76 -13.97 -23.39
CA HIS A 564 9.67 -13.27 -22.73
C HIS A 564 10.04 -11.82 -22.52
N VAL A 565 9.10 -10.90 -22.77
CA VAL A 565 9.24 -9.48 -22.43
C VAL A 565 8.15 -9.08 -21.47
N LEU A 566 8.55 -8.56 -20.32
CA LEU A 566 7.67 -8.11 -19.25
C LEU A 566 7.75 -6.59 -19.07
N SER A 567 6.66 -5.98 -18.63
CA SER A 567 6.68 -4.63 -18.06
C SER A 567 7.43 -4.62 -16.72
N ALA A 568 7.75 -3.43 -16.22
CA ALA A 568 8.28 -3.26 -14.86
C ALA A 568 7.33 -3.78 -13.75
N THR A 569 6.03 -3.95 -14.03
CA THR A 569 5.04 -4.51 -13.10
C THR A 569 4.96 -6.04 -13.15
N GLY A 570 5.80 -6.69 -13.97
CA GLY A 570 5.81 -8.15 -14.14
C GLY A 570 4.84 -8.67 -15.19
N SER A 571 4.06 -7.79 -15.82
CA SER A 571 3.07 -8.18 -16.83
C SER A 571 3.73 -8.59 -18.14
N ARG A 572 3.39 -9.77 -18.67
CA ARG A 572 3.90 -10.23 -19.96
C ARG A 572 3.33 -9.37 -21.09
N LEU A 573 4.21 -8.67 -21.79
CA LEU A 573 3.88 -7.86 -22.96
C LEU A 573 3.75 -8.74 -24.21
N TRP A 574 4.73 -9.60 -24.45
CA TRP A 574 4.71 -10.61 -25.51
C TRP A 574 5.77 -11.70 -25.25
N GLN A 575 5.70 -12.79 -26.02
CA GLN A 575 6.70 -13.86 -26.01
C GLN A 575 6.99 -14.33 -27.43
N LYS A 576 8.18 -14.90 -27.66
CA LYS A 576 8.60 -15.43 -28.96
C LYS A 576 9.47 -16.67 -28.82
N GLN A 577 9.11 -17.74 -29.52
CA GLN A 577 9.96 -18.92 -29.62
C GLN A 577 11.24 -18.58 -30.40
N LEU A 578 12.40 -18.84 -29.81
CA LEU A 578 13.69 -18.73 -30.47
C LEU A 578 14.24 -20.13 -30.81
N ASP A 579 15.22 -20.16 -31.71
CA ASP A 579 15.81 -21.41 -32.22
C ASP A 579 16.95 -21.96 -31.36
N ALA A 580 17.47 -21.18 -30.42
CA ALA A 580 18.59 -21.54 -29.56
C ALA A 580 18.71 -20.60 -28.33
N PRO A 581 19.57 -20.93 -27.35
CA PRO A 581 19.86 -20.05 -26.23
C PRO A 581 20.36 -18.67 -26.67
N VAL A 582 19.90 -17.63 -25.97
CA VAL A 582 20.30 -16.24 -26.17
C VAL A 582 21.77 -16.05 -25.75
N VAL A 583 22.51 -15.33 -26.58
CA VAL A 583 23.89 -14.88 -26.34
C VAL A 583 23.90 -13.41 -25.93
N GLN A 584 23.09 -12.58 -26.58
CA GLN A 584 23.06 -11.13 -26.33
C GLN A 584 21.66 -10.57 -26.61
N VAL A 585 21.21 -9.66 -25.74
CA VAL A 585 20.01 -8.83 -25.95
C VAL A 585 20.42 -7.36 -25.97
N SER A 586 19.98 -6.63 -26.98
CA SER A 586 20.19 -5.18 -27.10
C SER A 586 19.01 -4.53 -27.82
N GLN A 587 19.05 -3.20 -27.97
CA GLN A 587 18.06 -2.47 -28.74
C GLN A 587 18.74 -1.48 -29.69
N TRP A 588 18.15 -1.29 -30.86
CA TRP A 588 18.55 -0.26 -31.82
C TRP A 588 17.33 0.44 -32.41
N ASP A 589 17.56 1.60 -33.02
CA ASP A 589 16.56 2.28 -33.85
C ASP A 589 16.95 2.08 -35.32
N MET A 590 16.57 0.93 -35.87
CA MET A 590 16.92 0.50 -37.23
C MET A 590 16.44 1.51 -38.29
N PHE A 591 15.34 2.20 -38.03
CA PHE A 591 14.68 3.12 -38.96
C PHE A 591 14.99 4.59 -38.70
N LYS A 592 15.82 4.90 -37.70
CA LYS A 592 16.18 6.27 -37.29
C LYS A 592 14.97 7.16 -36.98
N ASN A 593 13.88 6.59 -36.46
CA ASN A 593 12.62 7.30 -36.20
C ASN A 593 12.26 7.38 -34.70
N GLY A 594 13.19 6.98 -33.82
CA GLY A 594 13.00 6.94 -32.37
C GLY A 594 12.29 5.68 -31.87
N ARG A 595 11.83 4.79 -32.77
CA ARG A 595 11.24 3.51 -32.36
C ARG A 595 12.33 2.48 -32.19
N LEU A 596 12.42 1.90 -31.00
CA LEU A 596 13.39 0.87 -30.68
C LEU A 596 12.88 -0.52 -31.07
N GLN A 597 13.76 -1.34 -31.65
CA GLN A 597 13.57 -2.77 -31.90
C GLN A 597 14.55 -3.57 -31.03
N HIS A 598 14.12 -4.73 -30.56
CA HIS A 598 14.99 -5.67 -29.86
C HIS A 598 15.89 -6.38 -30.87
N VAL A 599 17.19 -6.39 -30.61
CA VAL A 599 18.17 -7.22 -31.32
C VAL A 599 18.55 -8.37 -30.40
N VAL A 600 18.12 -9.57 -30.78
CA VAL A 600 18.31 -10.77 -29.97
C VAL A 600 19.17 -11.73 -30.75
N VAL A 601 20.38 -11.97 -30.25
CA VAL A 601 21.33 -12.91 -30.84
C VAL A 601 21.24 -14.21 -30.07
N THR A 602 20.92 -15.30 -30.75
CA THR A 602 20.98 -16.66 -30.21
C THR A 602 22.27 -17.33 -30.66
N GLN A 603 22.55 -18.53 -30.18
CA GLN A 603 23.67 -19.34 -30.66
C GLN A 603 23.58 -19.69 -32.16
N ARG A 604 22.43 -19.49 -32.83
CA ARG A 604 22.20 -19.90 -34.23
C ARG A 604 21.67 -18.81 -35.15
N SER A 605 21.03 -17.79 -34.60
CA SER A 605 20.31 -16.78 -35.36
C SER A 605 20.41 -15.40 -34.74
N VAL A 606 20.20 -14.37 -35.56
CA VAL A 606 19.95 -13.01 -35.12
C VAL A 606 18.52 -12.65 -35.46
N TYR A 607 17.79 -12.19 -34.46
CA TYR A 607 16.43 -11.69 -34.56
C TYR A 607 16.42 -10.18 -34.37
N VAL A 608 15.55 -9.50 -35.12
CA VAL A 608 15.20 -8.11 -34.88
C VAL A 608 13.70 -8.04 -34.76
N ILE A 609 13.24 -7.66 -33.58
CA ILE A 609 11.85 -7.82 -33.18
C ILE A 609 11.30 -6.45 -32.82
N ASP A 610 10.15 -6.10 -33.39
CA ASP A 610 9.44 -4.87 -33.06
C ASP A 610 8.84 -4.93 -31.64
N ARG A 611 8.24 -3.83 -31.21
CA ARG A 611 7.62 -3.72 -29.88
C ARG A 611 6.45 -4.69 -29.65
N ASN A 612 5.85 -5.20 -30.72
CA ASN A 612 4.70 -6.10 -30.66
C ASN A 612 5.12 -7.59 -30.77
N GLY A 613 6.42 -7.88 -30.82
CA GLY A 613 6.92 -9.26 -30.93
C GLY A 613 7.05 -9.76 -32.39
N ASN A 614 6.84 -8.90 -33.39
CA ASN A 614 6.95 -9.29 -34.80
C ASN A 614 8.38 -9.15 -35.32
N ASP A 615 8.77 -10.05 -36.22
CA ASP A 615 10.06 -9.95 -36.90
C ASP A 615 10.09 -8.75 -37.84
N VAL A 616 11.22 -8.04 -37.85
CA VAL A 616 11.46 -6.89 -38.71
C VAL A 616 12.38 -7.33 -39.87
N PRO A 617 11.91 -7.31 -41.12
CA PRO A 617 12.72 -7.69 -42.26
C PRO A 617 14.00 -6.87 -42.37
N PRO A 618 15.14 -7.48 -42.78
CA PRO A 618 15.27 -8.83 -43.32
C PRO A 618 15.61 -9.90 -42.27
N TRP A 619 15.30 -9.68 -40.99
CA TRP A 619 15.54 -10.62 -39.90
C TRP A 619 14.32 -11.53 -39.69
N PRO A 620 14.49 -12.75 -39.12
CA PRO A 620 15.73 -13.32 -38.60
C PRO A 620 16.69 -13.82 -39.69
N LYS A 621 17.99 -13.85 -39.36
CA LYS A 621 19.04 -14.47 -40.20
C LYS A 621 19.73 -15.59 -39.44
N LYS A 622 19.87 -16.74 -40.10
CA LYS A 622 20.53 -17.95 -39.57
C LYS A 622 22.02 -17.95 -39.91
N PHE A 623 22.79 -18.53 -39.01
CA PHE A 623 24.24 -18.73 -39.13
C PHE A 623 24.55 -20.24 -39.13
N GLY A 624 25.63 -20.62 -39.80
CA GLY A 624 25.96 -22.04 -40.07
C GLY A 624 26.68 -22.73 -38.91
N GLY A 625 27.37 -21.97 -38.09
CA GLY A 625 28.08 -22.36 -36.88
C GLY A 625 27.50 -21.72 -35.62
N THR A 626 28.14 -21.99 -34.49
CA THR A 626 27.70 -21.51 -33.18
C THR A 626 28.19 -20.08 -32.94
N ILE A 627 27.25 -19.15 -32.77
CA ILE A 627 27.55 -17.79 -32.31
C ILE A 627 27.91 -17.86 -30.82
N THR A 628 29.11 -17.38 -30.47
CA THR A 628 29.61 -17.38 -29.08
C THR A 628 29.64 -16.00 -28.46
N SER A 629 29.56 -14.94 -29.27
CA SER A 629 29.69 -13.56 -28.80
C SER A 629 29.07 -12.59 -29.81
N ALA A 630 28.46 -11.52 -29.32
CA ALA A 630 27.94 -10.46 -30.16
C ALA A 630 28.01 -9.09 -29.48
N ALA A 631 28.32 -8.04 -30.26
CA ALA A 631 28.36 -6.67 -29.80
C ALA A 631 27.64 -5.73 -30.77
N LEU A 632 26.74 -4.91 -30.24
CA LEU A 632 26.07 -3.85 -30.99
C LEU A 632 26.82 -2.53 -30.80
N MET A 633 27.30 -1.95 -31.89
CA MET A 633 28.09 -0.72 -31.88
C MET A 633 27.37 0.41 -32.64
N ASP A 634 27.44 1.63 -32.12
CA ASP A 634 27.06 2.87 -32.82
C ASP A 634 28.21 3.88 -32.69
N TYR A 635 29.26 3.69 -33.50
CA TYR A 635 30.55 4.37 -33.34
C TYR A 635 30.43 5.89 -33.27
N ASP A 636 29.58 6.47 -34.12
CA ASP A 636 29.44 7.92 -34.29
C ASP A 636 28.14 8.46 -33.64
N ARG A 637 27.41 7.62 -32.87
CA ARG A 637 26.13 7.95 -32.23
C ARG A 637 25.07 8.51 -33.20
N ASN A 638 25.13 8.08 -34.46
CA ASN A 638 24.25 8.54 -35.53
C ASN A 638 23.30 7.42 -36.01
N ARG A 639 23.12 6.40 -35.17
CA ARG A 639 22.25 5.23 -35.39
C ARG A 639 22.66 4.43 -36.63
N ASN A 640 23.93 4.51 -37.03
CA ASN A 640 24.50 3.64 -38.06
C ASN A 640 25.07 2.40 -37.39
N TYR A 641 24.19 1.57 -36.87
CA TYR A 641 24.57 0.44 -36.06
C TYR A 641 25.41 -0.59 -36.82
N ARG A 642 26.31 -1.24 -36.09
CA ARG A 642 27.16 -2.35 -36.53
C ARG A 642 26.99 -3.49 -35.55
N LEU A 643 26.63 -4.66 -36.06
CA LEU A 643 26.51 -5.87 -35.26
C LEU A 643 27.73 -6.75 -35.54
N LEU A 644 28.64 -6.80 -34.56
CA LEU A 644 29.79 -7.69 -34.58
C LEU A 644 29.38 -9.04 -34.00
N ILE A 645 29.64 -10.13 -34.73
CA ILE A 645 29.25 -11.50 -34.34
C ILE A 645 30.46 -12.42 -34.46
N GLY A 646 30.82 -13.08 -33.36
CA GLY A 646 31.77 -14.19 -33.35
C GLY A 646 31.04 -15.52 -33.56
N GLU A 647 31.24 -16.14 -34.71
CA GLU A 647 30.73 -17.47 -35.07
C GLU A 647 31.90 -18.45 -35.11
N GLY A 648 32.15 -19.15 -34.00
CA GLY A 648 33.40 -19.87 -33.78
C GLY A 648 34.61 -18.92 -33.97
N THR A 649 35.47 -19.22 -34.93
CA THR A 649 36.63 -18.38 -35.30
C THR A 649 36.32 -17.31 -36.35
N THR A 650 35.13 -17.30 -36.94
CA THR A 650 34.73 -16.33 -37.96
C THR A 650 34.13 -15.10 -37.29
N LEU A 651 34.52 -13.91 -37.76
CA LEU A 651 34.02 -12.64 -37.27
C LEU A 651 33.22 -11.93 -38.36
N HIS A 652 31.95 -11.68 -38.10
CA HIS A 652 31.06 -10.93 -38.98
C HIS A 652 30.90 -9.49 -38.46
N ASN A 653 30.89 -8.53 -39.38
CA ASN A 653 30.49 -7.15 -39.09
C ASN A 653 29.33 -6.79 -40.02
N LEU A 654 28.13 -6.69 -39.45
CA LEU A 654 26.89 -6.54 -40.21
C LEU A 654 26.28 -5.15 -40.02
N ASP A 655 25.71 -4.60 -41.09
CA ASP A 655 24.85 -3.42 -41.01
C ASP A 655 23.44 -3.78 -40.52
N VAL A 656 22.57 -2.77 -40.38
CA VAL A 656 21.18 -2.95 -39.93
C VAL A 656 20.31 -3.81 -40.88
N LYS A 657 20.72 -3.93 -42.14
CA LYS A 657 20.09 -4.82 -43.15
C LYS A 657 20.71 -6.22 -43.12
N GLY A 658 21.65 -6.48 -42.22
CA GLY A 658 22.37 -7.72 -42.07
C GLY A 658 23.32 -8.01 -43.24
N ASN A 659 23.79 -6.99 -43.96
CA ASN A 659 24.82 -7.13 -44.98
C ASN A 659 26.20 -6.94 -44.35
N ALA A 660 27.21 -7.64 -44.88
CA ALA A 660 28.59 -7.40 -44.50
C ALA A 660 29.00 -5.94 -44.79
N VAL A 661 29.61 -5.31 -43.79
CA VAL A 661 30.05 -3.91 -43.89
C VAL A 661 31.22 -3.82 -44.85
N LYS A 662 31.06 -3.03 -45.92
CA LYS A 662 32.11 -2.81 -46.93
C LYS A 662 33.38 -2.24 -46.28
N GLY A 663 34.53 -2.84 -46.60
CA GLY A 663 35.84 -2.40 -46.11
C GLY A 663 36.29 -3.05 -44.80
N TRP A 664 35.48 -3.93 -44.19
CA TRP A 664 35.86 -4.68 -42.98
C TRP A 664 36.94 -5.74 -43.26
N GLN A 665 38.07 -5.67 -42.54
CA GLN A 665 39.28 -6.47 -42.79
C GLN A 665 39.42 -7.70 -41.86
N LEU A 666 38.98 -7.62 -40.60
CA LEU A 666 39.18 -8.70 -39.62
C LEU A 666 38.07 -9.76 -39.72
N GLN A 667 38.25 -10.77 -40.55
CA GLN A 667 37.23 -11.80 -40.78
C GLN A 667 37.42 -13.09 -39.99
N ARG A 668 38.64 -13.36 -39.49
CA ARG A 668 38.96 -14.57 -38.73
C ARG A 668 39.87 -14.29 -37.54
N LEU A 669 39.66 -15.07 -36.49
CA LEU A 669 40.45 -15.13 -35.27
C LEU A 669 41.05 -16.54 -35.09
N PRO A 670 42.13 -16.70 -34.33
CA PRO A 670 42.79 -18.00 -34.13
C PRO A 670 41.98 -18.93 -33.21
N ALA A 671 41.10 -18.37 -32.38
CA ALA A 671 40.18 -19.09 -31.51
C ALA A 671 38.89 -18.28 -31.33
N PRO A 672 37.79 -18.91 -30.86
CA PRO A 672 36.55 -18.18 -30.57
C PRO A 672 36.73 -17.09 -29.52
N LEU A 673 35.88 -16.07 -29.60
CA LEU A 673 35.85 -14.99 -28.61
C LEU A 673 35.42 -15.52 -27.24
N ALA A 674 36.19 -15.16 -26.21
CA ALA A 674 35.83 -15.42 -24.80
C ALA A 674 34.96 -14.32 -24.21
N TYR A 675 35.10 -13.10 -24.72
CA TYR A 675 34.39 -11.92 -24.22
C TYR A 675 33.74 -11.17 -25.37
N THR A 676 32.68 -10.43 -25.05
CA THR A 676 32.05 -9.47 -25.98
C THR A 676 33.08 -8.45 -26.46
N PRO A 677 33.20 -8.20 -27.78
CA PRO A 677 34.08 -7.15 -28.30
C PRO A 677 33.77 -5.79 -27.67
N GLU A 678 34.81 -5.05 -27.32
CA GLU A 678 34.67 -3.73 -26.70
C GLU A 678 35.20 -2.63 -27.62
N HIS A 679 34.49 -1.48 -27.65
CA HIS A 679 34.88 -0.30 -28.43
C HIS A 679 35.37 0.81 -27.50
N TYR A 680 36.54 1.35 -27.81
CA TYR A 680 37.13 2.50 -27.16
C TYR A 680 37.43 3.56 -28.20
N GLN A 681 37.27 4.83 -27.79
CA GLN A 681 37.66 5.98 -28.60
C GLN A 681 38.68 6.82 -27.84
N SER A 682 39.77 7.18 -28.50
CA SER A 682 40.81 8.05 -27.94
C SER A 682 41.41 8.90 -29.04
N ARG A 683 41.44 10.23 -28.84
CA ARG A 683 41.97 11.21 -29.79
C ARG A 683 41.42 11.07 -31.22
N GLY A 684 40.11 10.83 -31.33
CA GLY A 684 39.43 10.63 -32.62
C GLY A 684 39.73 9.30 -33.31
N LEU A 685 40.50 8.41 -32.67
CA LEU A 685 40.80 7.06 -33.17
C LEU A 685 39.95 6.03 -32.44
N ASP A 686 39.42 5.07 -33.20
CA ASP A 686 38.71 3.92 -32.66
C ASP A 686 39.65 2.75 -32.40
N TYR A 687 39.34 2.01 -31.35
CA TYR A 687 40.00 0.79 -30.92
C TYR A 687 38.92 -0.26 -30.60
N LEU A 688 38.88 -1.33 -31.37
CA LEU A 688 38.04 -2.50 -31.12
C LEU A 688 38.92 -3.59 -30.52
N VAL A 689 38.56 -4.09 -29.33
CA VAL A 689 39.31 -5.10 -28.61
C VAL A 689 38.59 -6.44 -28.71
N PHE A 690 39.28 -7.45 -29.22
CA PHE A 690 38.79 -8.81 -29.38
C PHE A 690 39.68 -9.75 -28.56
N GLN A 691 39.11 -10.42 -27.56
CA GLN A 691 39.83 -11.37 -26.72
C GLN A 691 39.30 -12.79 -26.94
N CYS A 692 40.22 -13.69 -27.32
CA CYS A 692 39.92 -15.08 -27.65
C CYS A 692 40.07 -15.98 -26.41
N ILE A 693 39.44 -17.16 -26.44
CA ILE A 693 39.46 -18.14 -25.35
C ILE A 693 40.85 -18.75 -25.09
N ASP A 694 41.73 -18.75 -26.09
CA ASP A 694 43.15 -19.12 -25.93
C ASP A 694 44.01 -18.00 -25.31
N GLY A 695 43.38 -16.87 -24.95
CA GLY A 695 43.99 -15.68 -24.39
C GLY A 695 44.59 -14.72 -25.40
N SER A 696 44.53 -15.01 -26.71
CA SER A 696 45.01 -14.09 -27.75
C SER A 696 44.14 -12.83 -27.83
N ILE A 697 44.78 -11.67 -28.00
CA ILE A 697 44.09 -10.37 -28.05
C ILE A 697 44.41 -9.65 -29.36
N TYR A 698 43.38 -9.12 -30.00
CA TYR A 698 43.47 -8.30 -31.20
C TYR A 698 42.89 -6.92 -30.92
N ILE A 699 43.57 -5.88 -31.39
CA ILE A 699 43.13 -4.50 -31.25
C ILE A 699 43.14 -3.88 -32.65
N THR A 700 41.98 -3.48 -33.15
CA THR A 700 41.82 -2.94 -34.50
C THR A 700 41.20 -1.56 -34.49
N ASP A 701 41.23 -0.86 -35.63
CA ASP A 701 40.33 0.27 -35.86
C ASP A 701 38.91 -0.20 -36.23
N ARG A 702 38.02 0.76 -36.53
CA ARG A 702 36.62 0.50 -36.96
C ARG A 702 36.50 -0.24 -38.31
N THR A 703 37.58 -0.32 -39.09
CA THR A 703 37.65 -1.08 -40.36
C THR A 703 38.19 -2.50 -40.15
N GLY A 704 38.59 -2.87 -38.93
CA GLY A 704 39.19 -4.16 -38.65
C GLY A 704 40.69 -4.20 -38.97
N THR A 705 41.31 -3.06 -39.28
CA THR A 705 42.76 -2.99 -39.50
C THR A 705 43.49 -2.97 -38.16
N SER A 706 44.50 -3.83 -38.00
CA SER A 706 45.27 -3.91 -36.75
C SER A 706 45.89 -2.57 -36.37
N ARG A 707 45.76 -2.18 -35.09
CA ARG A 707 46.45 -1.02 -34.51
C ARG A 707 47.90 -1.34 -34.10
N LEU A 708 48.32 -2.60 -34.20
CA LEU A 708 49.64 -3.10 -33.86
C LEU A 708 50.33 -3.74 -35.07
N LYS A 709 51.67 -3.67 -35.09
CA LYS A 709 52.50 -4.47 -36.00
C LYS A 709 52.53 -5.93 -35.52
N GLY A 710 51.43 -6.66 -35.71
CA GLY A 710 51.24 -8.06 -35.29
C GLY A 710 50.21 -8.25 -34.17
N LEU A 711 50.20 -9.45 -33.57
CA LEU A 711 49.39 -9.80 -32.40
C LEU A 711 49.74 -8.94 -31.19
N TYR A 712 48.80 -8.80 -30.24
CA TYR A 712 49.17 -8.29 -28.93
C TYR A 712 50.27 -9.19 -28.34
N PRO A 713 51.39 -8.64 -27.83
CA PRO A 713 52.56 -9.44 -27.42
C PRO A 713 52.31 -10.36 -26.22
N PHE A 714 51.11 -10.35 -25.65
CA PHE A 714 50.74 -11.09 -24.46
C PHE A 714 49.43 -11.84 -24.65
N LYS A 715 49.36 -13.02 -24.02
CA LYS A 715 48.12 -13.78 -23.86
C LYS A 715 47.65 -13.74 -22.42
N THR A 716 46.35 -13.60 -22.21
CA THR A 716 45.74 -13.72 -20.89
C THR A 716 44.30 -14.16 -21.01
N THR A 717 43.88 -15.02 -20.08
CA THR A 717 42.48 -15.44 -19.93
C THR A 717 41.69 -14.51 -19.00
N SER A 718 42.36 -13.65 -18.24
CA SER A 718 41.67 -12.57 -17.49
C SER A 718 41.12 -11.53 -18.46
N LYS A 719 39.88 -11.09 -18.24
CA LYS A 719 39.27 -10.01 -19.01
C LYS A 719 40.16 -8.76 -19.01
N VAL A 720 40.48 -8.25 -20.20
CA VAL A 720 41.33 -7.06 -20.36
C VAL A 720 40.51 -5.79 -20.58
N ARG A 721 41.09 -4.64 -20.20
CA ARG A 721 40.59 -3.31 -20.52
C ARG A 721 41.69 -2.47 -21.17
N LEU A 722 41.32 -1.63 -22.13
CA LEU A 722 42.26 -0.71 -22.78
C LEU A 722 42.29 0.65 -22.04
N VAL A 723 43.49 1.14 -21.72
CA VAL A 723 43.70 2.39 -20.97
C VAL A 723 44.60 3.38 -21.73
N PHE A 724 44.20 4.64 -21.72
CA PHE A 724 44.92 5.77 -22.33
C PHE A 724 45.38 6.77 -21.26
N PRO A 725 46.61 6.66 -20.73
CA PRO A 725 47.08 7.42 -19.55
C PRO A 725 47.44 8.90 -19.78
N GLY A 726 47.08 9.50 -20.93
CA GLY A 726 47.32 10.92 -21.24
C GLY A 726 48.24 11.18 -22.44
N GLU A 727 48.45 12.47 -22.76
CA GLU A 727 49.30 12.92 -23.87
C GLU A 727 50.74 12.38 -23.74
N SER A 728 51.28 11.85 -24.84
CA SER A 728 52.63 11.26 -24.94
C SER A 728 52.91 9.93 -24.21
N LYS A 729 51.95 9.35 -23.47
CA LYS A 729 52.13 8.03 -22.84
C LYS A 729 51.60 6.89 -23.71
N LEU A 730 52.27 5.75 -23.64
CA LEU A 730 51.83 4.52 -24.33
C LEU A 730 50.52 4.03 -23.70
N TRP A 731 49.54 3.68 -24.54
CA TRP A 731 48.37 2.96 -24.07
C TRP A 731 48.75 1.52 -23.70
N TYR A 732 47.96 0.92 -22.82
CA TYR A 732 48.20 -0.41 -22.29
C TYR A 732 46.89 -1.15 -22.04
N LEU A 733 46.97 -2.48 -22.08
CA LEU A 733 45.93 -3.33 -21.55
C LEU A 733 46.16 -3.54 -20.06
N THR A 734 45.08 -3.45 -19.29
CA THR A 734 45.08 -3.71 -17.86
C THR A 734 44.14 -4.84 -17.53
N TYR A 735 44.52 -5.69 -16.59
CA TYR A 735 43.71 -6.80 -16.09
C TYR A 735 44.21 -7.24 -14.72
N ILE A 736 43.36 -7.96 -13.98
CA ILE A 736 43.72 -8.50 -12.68
C ILE A 736 43.83 -10.02 -12.77
N LYS A 737 44.94 -10.54 -12.27
CA LYS A 737 45.15 -11.98 -12.11
C LYS A 737 44.32 -12.50 -10.92
N PRO A 738 43.89 -13.77 -10.93
CA PRO A 738 43.16 -14.37 -9.80
C PRO A 738 43.88 -14.28 -8.44
N ASN A 739 45.20 -14.09 -8.44
CA ASN A 739 46.00 -13.86 -7.23
C ASN A 739 46.07 -12.38 -6.78
N GLY A 740 45.24 -11.51 -7.36
CA GLY A 740 45.10 -10.12 -6.94
C GLY A 740 46.18 -9.15 -7.44
N LYS A 741 47.03 -9.58 -8.38
CA LYS A 741 47.98 -8.69 -9.08
C LYS A 741 47.31 -7.97 -10.24
N LEU A 742 47.34 -6.64 -10.23
CA LEU A 742 47.01 -5.81 -11.40
C LEU A 742 48.19 -5.82 -12.34
N VAL A 743 47.94 -6.15 -13.60
CA VAL A 743 48.94 -6.19 -14.66
C VAL A 743 48.64 -5.08 -15.65
N SER A 744 49.64 -4.27 -15.96
CA SER A 744 49.62 -3.29 -17.05
C SER A 744 50.58 -3.74 -18.14
N ALA A 745 50.03 -4.27 -19.22
CA ALA A 745 50.78 -4.69 -20.40
C ALA A 745 50.73 -3.57 -21.43
N PHE A 746 51.84 -2.90 -21.73
CA PHE A 746 51.94 -1.77 -22.64
C PHE A 746 52.02 -2.20 -24.11
N GLN A 747 51.56 -1.34 -25.03
CA GLN A 747 51.59 -1.60 -26.48
C GLN A 747 52.99 -1.89 -27.07
N ASN A 748 54.06 -1.49 -26.37
CA ASN A 748 55.44 -1.74 -26.77
C ASN A 748 56.00 -3.07 -26.27
N GLY A 749 55.20 -3.90 -25.59
CA GLY A 749 55.65 -5.16 -25.01
C GLY A 749 56.32 -5.02 -23.63
N LYS A 750 56.23 -3.87 -22.96
CA LYS A 750 56.59 -3.79 -21.53
C LYS A 750 55.43 -4.29 -20.66
N VAL A 751 55.71 -5.02 -19.60
CA VAL A 751 54.70 -5.38 -18.58
C VAL A 751 55.13 -4.81 -17.24
N ASP A 752 54.18 -4.21 -16.54
CA ASP A 752 54.29 -3.84 -15.15
C ASP A 752 53.21 -4.57 -14.34
N SER A 753 53.46 -4.84 -13.06
CA SER A 753 52.45 -5.44 -12.19
C SER A 753 52.57 -4.95 -10.76
N VAL A 754 51.43 -4.66 -10.15
CA VAL A 754 51.31 -4.20 -8.76
C VAL A 754 50.39 -5.15 -8.01
N GLY A 755 50.78 -5.58 -6.81
CA GLY A 755 49.88 -6.31 -5.91
C GLY A 755 48.82 -5.37 -5.37
N LEU A 756 47.55 -5.54 -5.77
CA LEU A 756 46.45 -4.72 -5.26
C LEU A 756 45.81 -5.32 -4.01
N LEU A 757 46.01 -6.62 -3.80
CA LEU A 757 45.36 -7.41 -2.77
C LEU A 757 46.41 -8.27 -2.07
N ASN A 758 46.42 -8.25 -0.74
CA ASN A 758 46.98 -9.34 0.06
C ASN A 758 45.94 -10.48 0.09
N ALA A 759 45.61 -11.02 -1.09
CA ALA A 759 44.67 -12.12 -1.23
C ALA A 759 45.36 -13.41 -0.75
N VAL A 760 44.94 -13.89 0.42
CA VAL A 760 45.44 -15.15 1.00
C VAL A 760 44.83 -16.36 0.25
N GLU A 761 43.75 -16.14 -0.49
CA GLU A 761 43.00 -17.15 -1.25
C GLU A 761 42.72 -16.66 -2.68
N TYR A 762 42.52 -17.57 -3.62
CA TYR A 762 42.03 -17.24 -4.97
C TYR A 762 40.60 -16.68 -4.88
N GLY A 763 40.33 -15.55 -5.53
CA GLY A 763 39.02 -14.89 -5.48
C GLY A 763 38.56 -14.33 -6.83
N MET A 764 37.31 -13.87 -6.84
CA MET A 764 36.65 -13.28 -8.00
C MET A 764 36.89 -11.77 -8.04
N VAL A 765 37.06 -11.23 -9.25
CA VAL A 765 37.41 -9.82 -9.47
C VAL A 765 36.52 -9.18 -10.52
N GLU A 766 36.02 -7.99 -10.21
CA GLU A 766 35.42 -7.07 -11.17
C GLU A 766 36.28 -5.80 -11.24
N TYR A 767 36.66 -5.38 -12.44
CA TYR A 767 37.55 -4.24 -12.62
C TYR A 767 37.19 -3.46 -13.88
N ASP A 768 36.90 -2.17 -13.71
CA ASP A 768 36.58 -1.27 -14.82
C ASP A 768 37.65 -0.22 -15.06
N GLY A 769 38.86 -0.35 -14.50
CA GLY A 769 39.92 0.66 -14.60
C GLY A 769 39.98 1.64 -13.42
N ILE A 770 38.83 2.05 -12.88
CA ILE A 770 38.71 2.97 -11.72
C ILE A 770 38.16 2.21 -10.51
N TYR A 771 37.12 1.41 -10.76
CA TYR A 771 36.50 0.49 -9.82
C TYR A 771 37.24 -0.85 -9.80
N LEU A 772 37.52 -1.33 -8.59
CA LEU A 772 37.96 -2.67 -8.27
C LEU A 772 37.01 -3.27 -7.23
N GLY A 773 36.38 -4.36 -7.59
CA GLY A 773 35.65 -5.26 -6.73
C GLY A 773 36.39 -6.58 -6.56
N TYR A 774 36.54 -7.05 -5.32
CA TYR A 774 37.07 -8.38 -5.02
C TYR A 774 36.13 -9.12 -4.07
N ALA A 775 35.92 -10.41 -4.32
CA ALA A 775 35.21 -11.31 -3.43
C ALA A 775 35.98 -12.64 -3.29
N GLY A 776 36.23 -13.06 -2.05
CA GLY A 776 36.82 -14.36 -1.73
C GLY A 776 36.23 -14.92 -0.45
N GLY A 777 35.63 -16.11 -0.52
CA GLY A 777 34.85 -16.66 0.60
C GLY A 777 33.70 -15.73 0.98
N ASN A 778 33.72 -15.21 2.20
CA ASN A 778 32.78 -14.18 2.68
C ASN A 778 33.38 -12.77 2.76
N ARG A 779 34.61 -12.57 2.28
CA ARG A 779 35.28 -11.26 2.30
C ARG A 779 34.98 -10.51 1.01
N VAL A 780 34.54 -9.26 1.14
CA VAL A 780 34.36 -8.30 0.04
C VAL A 780 35.31 -7.13 0.23
N MET A 781 36.01 -6.77 -0.84
CA MET A 781 36.81 -5.55 -0.90
C MET A 781 36.38 -4.71 -2.09
N VAL A 782 36.22 -3.41 -1.87
CA VAL A 782 35.91 -2.44 -2.91
C VAL A 782 36.92 -1.31 -2.85
N LYS A 783 37.41 -0.90 -4.03
CA LYS A 783 38.13 0.34 -4.26
C LYS A 783 37.51 1.04 -5.47
N ASP A 784 36.92 2.21 -5.26
CA ASP A 784 36.17 2.98 -6.26
C ASP A 784 36.49 4.47 -6.12
N GLY A 785 37.54 4.93 -6.81
CA GLY A 785 38.10 6.26 -6.56
C GLY A 785 38.58 6.37 -5.11
N ASP A 786 38.00 7.30 -4.35
CA ASP A 786 38.30 7.52 -2.92
C ASP A 786 37.55 6.55 -1.99
N VAL A 787 36.54 5.82 -2.50
CA VAL A 787 35.80 4.83 -1.70
C VAL A 787 36.63 3.57 -1.57
N ILE A 788 37.03 3.22 -0.35
CA ILE A 788 37.78 1.99 -0.07
C ILE A 788 37.21 1.33 1.18
N PHE A 789 36.83 0.06 1.07
CA PHE A 789 36.46 -0.74 2.24
C PHE A 789 36.78 -2.23 2.03
N ASP A 790 36.95 -2.91 3.16
CA ASP A 790 37.20 -4.34 3.27
C ASP A 790 36.34 -4.90 4.41
N LYS A 791 35.43 -5.82 4.10
CA LYS A 791 34.40 -6.29 5.02
C LYS A 791 34.22 -7.80 4.92
N LYS A 792 33.82 -8.43 6.02
CA LYS A 792 33.30 -9.80 6.04
C LYS A 792 31.78 -9.76 6.03
N MET A 793 31.18 -10.54 5.14
CA MET A 793 29.74 -10.75 5.05
C MET A 793 29.29 -11.95 5.89
N PRO A 794 28.04 -11.97 6.37
CA PRO A 794 27.47 -13.11 7.09
C PRO A 794 27.04 -14.27 6.16
N PHE A 795 27.46 -14.25 4.89
CA PHE A 795 27.15 -15.25 3.86
C PHE A 795 28.32 -15.37 2.89
N MET A 796 28.37 -16.45 2.13
CA MET A 796 29.44 -16.75 1.17
C MET A 796 29.13 -16.11 -0.18
N LEU A 797 30.10 -15.45 -0.80
CA LEU A 797 29.90 -14.74 -2.07
C LEU A 797 30.09 -15.68 -3.26
N SER A 798 29.25 -15.51 -4.28
CA SER A 798 29.29 -16.27 -5.54
C SER A 798 29.71 -15.43 -6.75
N SER A 799 29.86 -14.12 -6.58
CA SER A 799 30.35 -13.20 -7.61
C SER A 799 31.26 -12.14 -6.99
N ALA A 800 32.07 -11.49 -7.82
CA ALA A 800 32.66 -10.21 -7.45
C ALA A 800 31.56 -9.16 -7.22
N PRO A 801 31.79 -8.15 -6.36
CA PRO A 801 30.83 -7.07 -6.20
C PRO A 801 30.70 -6.30 -7.51
N LYS A 802 29.46 -6.01 -7.90
CA LYS A 802 29.15 -5.29 -9.13
C LYS A 802 28.78 -3.85 -8.81
N LYS A 803 29.51 -2.90 -9.38
CA LYS A 803 29.23 -1.47 -9.21
C LYS A 803 27.98 -1.07 -9.99
N MET A 804 27.08 -0.39 -9.30
CA MET A 804 25.92 0.27 -9.87
C MET A 804 25.95 1.75 -9.49
N VAL A 805 25.37 2.60 -10.33
CA VAL A 805 25.28 4.04 -10.08
C VAL A 805 23.85 4.50 -10.34
N VAL A 806 23.25 5.14 -9.35
CA VAL A 806 21.94 5.79 -9.44
C VAL A 806 22.09 7.23 -8.99
N GLU A 807 21.70 8.20 -9.82
CA GLU A 807 21.79 9.64 -9.50
C GLU A 807 23.17 10.09 -8.98
N LYS A 808 24.25 9.49 -9.51
CA LYS A 808 25.65 9.71 -9.09
C LYS A 808 26.04 9.09 -7.74
N GLU A 809 25.14 8.41 -7.05
CA GLU A 809 25.46 7.62 -5.86
C GLU A 809 25.83 6.19 -6.27
N PRO A 810 27.08 5.74 -6.01
CA PRO A 810 27.49 4.38 -6.27
C PRO A 810 27.05 3.44 -5.14
N PHE A 811 26.70 2.21 -5.52
CA PHE A 811 26.49 1.10 -4.59
C PHE A 811 26.94 -0.20 -5.25
N TYR A 812 27.11 -1.24 -4.44
CA TYR A 812 27.74 -2.49 -4.85
C TYR A 812 26.81 -3.66 -4.60
N LEU A 813 26.44 -4.35 -5.67
CA LEU A 813 25.61 -5.56 -5.62
C LEU A 813 26.47 -6.76 -5.26
N LEU A 814 25.98 -7.59 -4.34
CA LEU A 814 26.56 -8.85 -3.92
C LEU A 814 25.55 -9.96 -4.14
N THR A 815 26.04 -11.13 -4.56
CA THR A 815 25.20 -12.32 -4.73
C THR A 815 25.83 -13.51 -4.03
N SER A 816 24.98 -14.33 -3.42
CA SER A 816 25.30 -15.63 -2.86
C SER A 816 24.30 -16.64 -3.40
N GLU A 817 24.75 -17.51 -4.30
CA GLU A 817 23.90 -18.58 -4.82
C GLU A 817 23.65 -19.66 -3.75
N ARG A 818 24.68 -19.98 -2.95
CA ARG A 818 24.58 -21.00 -1.89
C ARG A 818 23.63 -20.57 -0.78
N ASP A 819 23.68 -19.31 -0.36
CA ASP A 819 22.84 -18.79 0.72
C ASP A 819 21.53 -18.16 0.20
N GLU A 820 21.29 -18.22 -1.12
CA GLU A 820 20.12 -17.66 -1.82
C GLU A 820 19.86 -16.18 -1.50
N LYS A 821 20.94 -15.38 -1.47
CA LYS A 821 20.92 -13.97 -1.04
C LYS A 821 21.45 -13.02 -2.11
N ILE A 822 20.75 -11.89 -2.25
CA ILE A 822 21.25 -10.71 -2.94
C ILE A 822 21.37 -9.60 -1.92
N ALA A 823 22.51 -8.91 -1.90
CA ALA A 823 22.78 -7.80 -0.98
C ALA A 823 23.22 -6.55 -1.74
N ILE A 824 22.96 -5.39 -1.14
CA ILE A 824 23.50 -4.10 -1.60
C ILE A 824 24.36 -3.52 -0.49
N ILE A 825 25.59 -3.14 -0.82
CA ILE A 825 26.49 -2.36 0.03
C ILE A 825 26.56 -0.92 -0.48
N ARG A 826 26.40 0.05 0.42
CA ARG A 826 26.56 1.48 0.11
C ARG A 826 28.04 1.87 0.05
N LYS A 827 28.33 3.08 -0.43
CA LYS A 827 29.70 3.64 -0.47
C LYS A 827 30.41 3.72 0.88
N ASP A 828 29.69 3.72 2.00
CA ASP A 828 30.26 3.69 3.35
C ASP A 828 30.69 2.27 3.81
N GLY A 829 30.48 1.25 2.97
CA GLY A 829 30.78 -0.14 3.26
C GLY A 829 29.74 -0.83 4.16
N ASN A 830 28.62 -0.17 4.48
CA ASN A 830 27.52 -0.77 5.24
C ASN A 830 26.49 -1.40 4.32
N LEU A 831 25.86 -2.46 4.81
CA LEU A 831 24.74 -3.10 4.14
C LEU A 831 23.55 -2.14 4.09
N LEU A 832 22.91 -2.02 2.94
CA LEU A 832 21.71 -1.22 2.77
C LEU A 832 20.58 -1.78 3.63
N SER A 833 19.85 -0.91 4.33
CA SER A 833 18.76 -1.35 5.21
C SER A 833 17.74 -2.20 4.45
N GLY A 834 17.34 -3.33 5.04
CA GLY A 834 16.46 -4.33 4.45
C GLY A 834 17.15 -5.40 3.60
N PHE A 835 18.42 -5.24 3.22
CA PHE A 835 19.20 -6.28 2.56
C PHE A 835 19.91 -7.18 3.61
N PRO A 836 20.27 -8.44 3.26
CA PRO A 836 20.03 -9.10 1.97
C PRO A 836 18.55 -9.47 1.76
N VAL A 837 18.15 -9.59 0.50
CA VAL A 837 16.85 -10.14 0.08
C VAL A 837 17.03 -11.51 -0.54
N TYR A 838 15.96 -12.30 -0.58
CA TYR A 838 15.95 -13.58 -1.27
C TYR A 838 16.18 -13.46 -2.79
N GLY A 839 17.08 -14.27 -3.33
CA GLY A 839 17.36 -14.32 -4.77
C GLY A 839 18.76 -14.82 -5.10
N ILE A 840 18.98 -15.19 -6.36
CA ILE A 840 20.25 -15.70 -6.90
C ILE A 840 20.53 -15.13 -8.30
N GLY A 841 21.74 -15.42 -8.80
CA GLY A 841 22.21 -15.01 -10.11
C GLY A 841 22.48 -13.50 -10.19
N ASP A 842 22.67 -12.99 -11.40
CA ASP A 842 22.91 -11.57 -11.65
C ASP A 842 21.60 -10.77 -11.67
N PRO A 843 21.29 -9.96 -10.62
CA PRO A 843 20.06 -9.18 -10.61
C PRO A 843 20.11 -8.04 -11.63
N LEU A 844 18.95 -7.75 -12.20
CA LEU A 844 18.71 -6.56 -13.00
C LEU A 844 18.23 -5.42 -12.12
N VAL A 845 18.94 -4.30 -12.13
CA VAL A 845 18.53 -3.08 -11.41
C VAL A 845 18.06 -2.02 -12.40
N LEU A 846 16.87 -1.49 -12.16
CA LEU A 846 16.16 -0.55 -13.02
C LEU A 846 15.79 0.72 -12.23
N ASN A 847 16.19 1.88 -12.73
CA ASN A 847 15.79 3.19 -12.21
C ASN A 847 15.32 4.15 -13.33
N SER A 848 14.03 4.48 -13.35
CA SER A 848 13.42 5.32 -14.39
C SER A 848 13.78 6.81 -14.29
N GLY A 849 14.48 7.25 -13.23
CA GLY A 849 14.89 8.64 -12.97
C GLY A 849 13.74 9.60 -12.65
N ARG A 850 12.52 9.27 -13.07
CA ARG A 850 11.27 9.99 -12.73
C ARG A 850 10.63 9.51 -11.43
N SER A 851 10.98 8.30 -10.97
CA SER A 851 10.50 7.72 -9.72
C SER A 851 11.60 7.74 -8.66
N ASP A 852 11.21 7.88 -7.40
CA ASP A 852 12.10 7.68 -6.26
C ASP A 852 12.38 6.19 -6.03
N GLN A 853 11.65 5.29 -6.69
CA GLN A 853 11.81 3.84 -6.53
C GLN A 853 12.80 3.24 -7.53
N ILE A 854 13.69 2.39 -7.00
CA ILE A 854 14.56 1.49 -7.74
C ILE A 854 13.94 0.09 -7.72
N LEU A 855 13.90 -0.55 -8.88
CA LEU A 855 13.42 -1.93 -9.03
C LEU A 855 14.62 -2.88 -9.18
N LEU A 856 14.66 -3.92 -8.36
CA LEU A 856 15.64 -5.02 -8.45
C LEU A 856 14.90 -6.30 -8.83
N VAL A 857 15.30 -6.92 -9.93
CA VAL A 857 14.68 -8.14 -10.46
C VAL A 857 15.71 -9.27 -10.45
N CYS A 858 15.36 -10.40 -9.87
CA CYS A 858 16.28 -11.53 -9.70
C CYS A 858 15.60 -12.88 -9.92
N ARG A 859 16.43 -13.92 -10.11
CA ARG A 859 15.98 -15.30 -10.19
C ARG A 859 15.94 -15.92 -8.79
N THR A 860 15.13 -16.96 -8.57
CA THR A 860 15.19 -17.82 -7.37
C THR A 860 15.78 -19.19 -7.68
N ALA A 861 16.23 -19.91 -6.66
CA ALA A 861 16.77 -21.28 -6.83
C ALA A 861 15.75 -22.25 -7.45
N GLN A 862 14.44 -21.99 -7.28
CA GLN A 862 13.35 -22.79 -7.85
C GLN A 862 12.92 -22.32 -9.25
N GLY A 863 13.67 -21.45 -9.92
CA GLY A 863 13.36 -21.01 -11.29
C GLY A 863 12.27 -19.93 -11.38
N HIS A 864 11.95 -19.22 -10.30
CA HIS A 864 11.05 -18.06 -10.37
C HIS A 864 11.80 -16.78 -10.75
N LEU A 865 11.07 -15.78 -11.23
CA LEU A 865 11.54 -14.40 -11.34
C LEU A 865 10.84 -13.55 -10.29
N MET A 866 11.59 -12.75 -9.53
CA MET A 866 11.06 -11.94 -8.44
C MET A 866 11.51 -10.49 -8.59
N ALA A 867 10.68 -9.56 -8.13
CA ALA A 867 11.03 -8.15 -8.09
C ALA A 867 10.82 -7.50 -6.73
N TYR A 868 11.78 -6.65 -6.37
CA TYR A 868 11.83 -5.85 -5.16
C TYR A 868 11.90 -4.36 -5.53
N ALA A 869 11.26 -3.51 -4.75
CA ALA A 869 11.38 -2.06 -4.84
C ALA A 869 11.96 -1.48 -3.55
N PHE A 870 12.83 -0.49 -3.69
CA PHE A 870 13.38 0.29 -2.59
C PHE A 870 13.59 1.75 -3.00
N ASP A 871 13.55 2.69 -2.04
CA ASP A 871 13.73 4.12 -2.32
C ASP A 871 15.21 4.45 -2.55
N LYS A 872 15.51 5.22 -3.61
CA LYS A 872 16.85 5.72 -3.93
C LYS A 872 17.47 6.54 -2.80
N LYS A 873 16.67 7.18 -1.94
CA LYS A 873 17.14 7.92 -0.75
C LYS A 873 17.95 7.04 0.20
N LEU A 874 17.67 5.75 0.25
CA LEU A 874 18.40 4.79 1.09
C LEU A 874 19.86 4.61 0.65
N LEU A 875 20.16 4.86 -0.63
CA LEU A 875 21.52 4.80 -1.16
C LEU A 875 22.38 5.95 -0.64
N SER A 876 21.76 7.07 -0.27
CA SER A 876 22.47 8.20 0.31
C SER A 876 22.85 7.93 1.77
N SER A 877 24.05 8.36 2.16
CA SER A 877 24.58 8.21 3.52
C SER A 877 24.24 9.39 4.42
N ARG A 878 23.13 10.11 4.17
CA ARG A 878 22.73 11.26 4.99
C ARG A 878 22.06 10.83 6.29
#